data_AF-A0A352FBE5-F1
#
_entry.id   AF-A0A352FBE5-F1
#
_cell.length_a   1.000
_cell.length_b   1.000
_cell.length_c   1.000
_cell.angle_alpha   90.00
_cell.angle_beta   90.00
_cell.angle_gamma   90.00
#
_symmetry.space_group_name_H-M   'P 1'
#
loop_
_entity.id
_entity.type
_entity.pdbx_description
1 polymer ?
#
loop_
_entity_poly.entity_id
_entity_poly.type
_entity_poly.pdbx_seq_one_letter_code
_entity_poly.pdbx_strand_id
1 'polypeptide(L)'
;MPVSPEIQLRFILRSDELLGCTLEACIAEISLTLDYDTFLRPIDLMNFRSLEPRPDQAEVSLIRLVRELSWESLAKNLSKTKARLPDILKSKPESFHKNLFRPMVDSRMAKAIQFISENRIGLYYAQGPKISLKPLEFQTEPAEVSFHFDKGAGGLSYFISVEHNRKKLNLRTRPGMVLSENPCILLSGHVVYSVDGIDGKRIRPFLLKDRIDIPAHMEEKYFQTFVYQTTCRYPVNAAGFQVETLRPVPEPVLELTIDWQGEMVVILSFHYSDHEVLWGKEEDRMVSMDATAFPPAYEVTLRDRGAELDVYNFILGLGLNFKSGSALILSPELQEPGENGLGMVQFLSERKGLLDTHNIGIKQTLDSDYFIGNSGFESEVVEEGDWFDLRILIRVGGYEFPFTRLRDNILAGNRTYLLPDGKIFLIPQEWFGRFHDALALSRREGGKVRLHRFQFPLLEEMFYGLPTESKSLEGLVGRLMDSGAEIQSSTADILRPYQLAGVRWLVALAGEGFGGFLADDMGLGKTLQVLSMLDHLHNEPGFSGSSLVVMPVSILHNWENEIRKFTPGLSFYRMTGPDRVSDPGFLNDYDVILSTYGVVRNDIGKLEELWFSFVILDESQAVKNPDSETARSVKRLKSRNRMVLTGTPVENSITDLWSQMDFLNPGLLGSREMFNRQYAAPIDRGIDPAKTNRIRHLVRPFILRRTKEAVAPELPLLTVETRYCDPTEEQSAVYETRKSEIRNYLMDQKAGDGTTENRMVILSYLLELRLISNHPVLKDPDYRGSSGKTDHILSMVAEIVSEGHKILIFSQFVMHLDLIGGFLEGASIPFVSLTGSDRPEARRKAIDRFNQDPAIPVFLISLKAGGVGLNLTAADYVFILDPWWNPASELQAISRAHRIGQDKPVIAYKFITTGSIEEKVLTLQSRKQGLADRMINENLLDLSDPGMLAELLG
;
A
#
# COMPACT_ATOMS: atom_id res chain seq x y z
N MET A 1 -69.88 30.86 -57.63
CA MET A 1 -70.21 30.12 -56.39
C MET A 1 -69.73 30.96 -55.22
N PRO A 2 -70.47 31.06 -54.10
CA PRO A 2 -69.86 31.59 -52.87
C PRO A 2 -68.73 30.65 -52.45
N VAL A 3 -67.56 31.21 -52.12
CA VAL A 3 -66.44 30.44 -51.61
C VAL A 3 -66.82 29.96 -50.21
N SER A 4 -66.76 28.64 -49.97
CA SER A 4 -66.97 28.10 -48.62
C SER A 4 -65.92 28.69 -47.68
N PRO A 5 -66.30 29.18 -46.48
CA PRO A 5 -65.32 29.75 -45.56
C PRO A 5 -64.25 28.72 -45.18
N GLU A 6 -63.00 29.15 -45.22
CA GLU A 6 -61.89 28.32 -44.76
C GLU A 6 -61.84 28.33 -43.24
N ILE A 7 -61.78 27.15 -42.64
CA ILE A 7 -61.97 26.95 -41.21
C ILE A 7 -60.70 26.29 -40.64
N GLN A 8 -60.08 26.90 -39.64
CA GLN A 8 -58.86 26.37 -39.02
C GLN A 8 -58.93 26.35 -37.48
N LEU A 9 -58.13 25.48 -36.88
CA LEU A 9 -57.82 25.50 -35.44
C LEU A 9 -56.95 26.74 -35.15
N ARG A 10 -57.33 27.48 -34.11
CA ARG A 10 -56.55 28.58 -33.53
C ARG A 10 -56.46 28.39 -32.02
N PHE A 11 -55.28 28.62 -31.45
CA PHE A 11 -55.10 28.78 -30.02
C PHE A 11 -55.16 30.28 -29.70
N ILE A 12 -56.04 30.69 -28.79
CA ILE A 12 -56.32 32.10 -28.53
C ILE A 12 -56.09 32.47 -27.06
N LEU A 13 -55.52 33.64 -26.83
CA LEU A 13 -55.51 34.32 -25.54
C LEU A 13 -56.74 35.20 -25.40
N ARG A 14 -57.43 35.07 -24.26
CA ARG A 14 -58.56 35.90 -23.85
C ARG A 14 -58.32 36.50 -22.47
N SER A 15 -58.96 37.63 -22.21
CA SER A 15 -59.03 38.24 -20.87
C SER A 15 -60.31 37.80 -20.16
N ASP A 16 -60.17 37.30 -18.93
CA ASP A 16 -61.24 36.80 -18.07
C ASP A 16 -61.21 37.55 -16.72
N GLU A 17 -62.35 38.03 -16.24
CA GLU A 17 -62.43 38.86 -15.03
C GLU A 17 -62.04 38.12 -13.74
N LEU A 18 -62.10 36.77 -13.73
CA LEU A 18 -61.82 35.92 -12.57
C LEU A 18 -60.52 35.13 -12.69
N LEU A 19 -60.16 34.71 -13.91
CA LEU A 19 -58.93 33.95 -14.18
C LEU A 19 -57.77 34.81 -14.71
N GLY A 20 -58.01 36.07 -15.09
CA GLY A 20 -57.01 36.98 -15.63
C GLY A 20 -56.81 36.79 -17.12
N CYS A 21 -55.88 35.91 -17.52
CA CYS A 21 -55.72 35.51 -18.92
C CYS A 21 -55.99 34.01 -19.06
N THR A 22 -56.81 33.66 -20.04
CA THR A 22 -57.13 32.27 -20.38
C THR A 22 -56.61 31.93 -21.76
N LEU A 23 -56.12 30.70 -21.90
CA LEU A 23 -55.75 30.09 -23.17
C LEU A 23 -56.89 29.16 -23.59
N GLU A 24 -57.40 29.31 -24.81
CA GLU A 24 -58.49 28.49 -25.36
C GLU A 24 -58.12 27.94 -26.74
N ALA A 25 -58.55 26.71 -27.05
CA ALA A 25 -58.50 26.16 -28.41
C ALA A 25 -59.86 26.35 -29.08
N CYS A 26 -59.89 26.90 -30.29
CA CYS A 26 -61.13 27.18 -30.99
C CYS A 26 -61.05 26.93 -32.50
N ILE A 27 -62.21 26.68 -33.10
CA ILE A 27 -62.42 26.81 -34.53
C ILE A 27 -62.62 28.29 -34.86
N ALA A 28 -61.85 28.80 -35.81
CA ALA A 28 -62.02 30.12 -36.40
C ALA A 28 -62.37 30.03 -37.89
N GLU A 29 -63.24 30.93 -38.34
CA GLU A 29 -63.49 31.26 -39.74
C GLU A 29 -62.45 32.28 -40.21
N ILE A 30 -61.68 31.91 -41.23
CA ILE A 30 -60.65 32.79 -41.80
C ILE A 30 -61.33 33.80 -42.71
N SER A 31 -61.12 35.08 -42.45
CA SER A 31 -61.65 36.12 -43.31
C SER A 31 -60.63 36.53 -44.37
N LEU A 32 -61.08 36.53 -45.63
CA LEU A 32 -60.34 37.12 -46.76
C LEU A 32 -60.69 38.61 -46.98
N THR A 33 -61.58 39.19 -46.15
CA THR A 33 -62.14 40.54 -46.36
C THR A 33 -62.22 41.40 -45.09
N LEU A 34 -62.00 40.83 -43.89
CA LEU A 34 -61.98 41.52 -42.61
C LEU A 34 -60.58 41.47 -42.00
N ASP A 35 -60.22 42.49 -41.22
CA ASP A 35 -58.93 42.56 -40.50
C ASP A 35 -58.82 41.59 -39.30
N TYR A 36 -59.67 40.55 -39.24
CA TYR A 36 -59.73 39.57 -38.15
C TYR A 36 -60.36 38.24 -38.60
N ASP A 37 -59.86 37.15 -38.02
CA ASP A 37 -60.52 35.84 -38.04
C ASP A 37 -61.72 35.86 -37.08
N THR A 38 -62.80 35.13 -37.39
CA THR A 38 -64.01 35.11 -36.55
C THR A 38 -64.10 33.80 -35.74
N PHE A 39 -64.20 33.91 -34.42
CA PHE A 39 -64.42 32.77 -33.53
C PHE A 39 -65.77 32.10 -33.82
N LEU A 40 -65.76 30.82 -34.17
CA LEU A 40 -66.98 30.03 -34.40
C LEU A 40 -67.39 29.24 -33.16
N ARG A 41 -66.52 28.37 -32.65
CA ARG A 41 -66.80 27.50 -31.48
C ARG A 41 -65.53 27.02 -30.78
N PRO A 42 -65.57 26.73 -29.47
CA PRO A 42 -64.45 26.09 -28.78
C PRO A 42 -64.23 24.64 -29.26
N ILE A 43 -63.01 24.14 -29.08
CA ILE A 43 -62.62 22.74 -29.30
C ILE A 43 -62.27 22.09 -27.95
N ASP A 44 -62.71 20.85 -27.77
CA ASP A 44 -62.37 20.02 -26.62
C ASP A 44 -61.87 18.62 -27.04
N LEU A 45 -61.48 17.81 -26.05
CA LEU A 45 -61.02 16.44 -26.28
C LEU A 45 -62.11 15.46 -26.75
N MET A 46 -63.39 15.85 -26.75
CA MET A 46 -64.46 15.03 -27.31
C MET A 46 -64.59 15.27 -28.82
N ASN A 47 -64.43 16.53 -29.26
CA ASN A 47 -64.83 16.98 -30.60
C ASN A 47 -63.65 17.24 -31.57
N PHE A 48 -62.39 17.25 -31.12
CA PHE A 48 -61.25 17.51 -32.02
C PHE A 48 -61.01 16.42 -33.10
N ARG A 49 -61.52 15.20 -32.90
CA ARG A 49 -61.28 14.06 -33.81
C ARG A 49 -61.99 14.17 -35.16
N SER A 50 -62.97 15.06 -35.29
CA SER A 50 -63.74 15.33 -36.51
C SER A 50 -63.30 16.61 -37.23
N LEU A 51 -62.13 17.15 -36.89
CA LEU A 51 -61.50 18.27 -37.61
C LEU A 51 -60.78 17.78 -38.86
N GLU A 52 -60.95 18.53 -39.95
CA GLU A 52 -60.13 18.45 -41.17
C GLU A 52 -59.61 19.86 -41.50
N PRO A 53 -58.29 20.07 -41.64
CA PRO A 53 -57.21 19.12 -41.38
C PRO A 53 -57.17 18.68 -39.90
N ARG A 54 -56.64 17.47 -39.65
CA ARG A 54 -56.49 16.96 -38.28
C ARG A 54 -55.34 17.69 -37.57
N PRO A 55 -55.49 18.05 -36.28
CA PRO A 55 -54.41 18.66 -35.52
C PRO A 55 -53.24 17.70 -35.31
N ASP A 56 -52.03 18.23 -35.25
CA ASP A 56 -50.81 17.46 -35.09
C ASP A 56 -50.60 16.96 -33.64
N GLN A 57 -49.51 16.21 -33.40
CA GLN A 57 -49.23 15.64 -32.08
C GLN A 57 -48.91 16.70 -31.01
N ALA A 58 -48.31 17.83 -31.39
CA ALA A 58 -48.02 18.93 -30.48
C ALA A 58 -49.29 19.74 -30.19
N GLU A 59 -50.11 20.04 -31.19
CA GLU A 59 -51.43 20.66 -31.04
C GLU A 59 -52.36 19.81 -30.17
N VAL A 60 -52.42 18.49 -30.38
CA VAL A 60 -53.21 17.57 -29.53
C VAL A 60 -52.69 17.55 -28.09
N SER A 61 -51.38 17.68 -27.88
CA SER A 61 -50.78 17.76 -26.55
C SER A 61 -51.09 19.11 -25.88
N LEU A 62 -51.08 20.19 -26.64
CA LEU A 62 -51.49 21.52 -26.18
C LEU A 62 -52.99 21.57 -25.85
N ILE A 63 -53.87 20.97 -26.65
CA ILE A 63 -55.31 20.84 -26.35
C ILE A 63 -55.54 20.12 -25.00
N ARG A 64 -54.68 19.16 -24.62
CA ARG A 64 -54.74 18.53 -23.28
C ARG A 64 -54.35 19.50 -22.17
N LEU A 65 -53.24 20.21 -22.31
CA LEU A 65 -52.76 21.21 -21.34
C LEU A 65 -53.79 22.35 -21.16
N VAL A 66 -54.33 22.86 -22.28
CA VAL A 66 -55.39 23.87 -22.31
C VAL A 66 -56.66 23.40 -21.58
N ARG A 67 -57.02 22.12 -21.70
CA ARG A 67 -58.16 21.57 -20.96
C ARG A 67 -57.95 21.59 -19.45
N GLU A 68 -56.71 21.43 -18.94
CA GLU A 68 -56.45 21.55 -17.49
C GLU A 68 -56.68 22.96 -16.95
N LEU A 69 -56.54 23.97 -17.80
CA LEU A 69 -56.81 25.37 -17.50
C LEU A 69 -58.29 25.76 -17.67
N SER A 70 -59.15 24.86 -18.15
CA SER A 70 -60.56 25.18 -18.38
C SER A 70 -61.38 25.29 -17.09
N TRP A 71 -62.41 26.12 -17.14
CA TRP A 71 -63.34 26.37 -16.03
C TRP A 71 -63.91 25.07 -15.40
N GLU A 72 -64.24 24.07 -16.22
CA GLU A 72 -64.76 22.79 -15.74
C GLU A 72 -63.70 21.93 -15.03
N SER A 73 -62.48 21.92 -15.57
CA SER A 73 -61.37 21.11 -15.05
C SER A 73 -60.85 21.68 -13.73
N LEU A 74 -60.71 23.01 -13.66
CA LEU A 74 -60.39 23.73 -12.43
C LEU A 74 -61.47 23.52 -11.36
N ALA A 75 -62.77 23.60 -11.71
CA ALA A 75 -63.85 23.35 -10.76
C ALA A 75 -63.82 21.91 -10.20
N LYS A 76 -63.61 20.90 -11.07
CA LYS A 76 -63.53 19.48 -10.69
C LYS A 76 -62.33 19.16 -9.79
N ASN A 77 -61.20 19.85 -9.97
CA ASN A 77 -60.03 19.70 -9.12
C ASN A 77 -60.18 20.38 -7.75
N LEU A 78 -61.11 21.35 -7.62
CA LEU A 78 -61.32 22.14 -6.41
C LEU A 78 -62.54 21.71 -5.56
N SER A 79 -63.48 20.95 -6.13
CA SER A 79 -64.66 20.43 -5.43
C SER A 79 -65.13 19.07 -5.95
N LYS A 80 -65.66 18.22 -5.06
CA LYS A 80 -66.29 16.93 -5.39
C LYS A 80 -67.75 17.07 -5.85
N THR A 81 -68.40 18.21 -5.62
CA THR A 81 -69.78 18.50 -6.08
C THR A 81 -69.78 19.30 -7.38
N LYS A 82 -70.81 19.11 -8.22
CA LYS A 82 -71.05 19.91 -9.45
C LYS A 82 -71.49 21.34 -9.10
N ALA A 83 -70.55 22.17 -8.65
CA ALA A 83 -70.71 23.61 -8.46
C ALA A 83 -69.93 24.38 -9.54
N ARG A 84 -70.34 25.62 -9.85
CA ARG A 84 -69.62 26.47 -10.81
C ARG A 84 -68.38 27.08 -10.14
N LEU A 85 -67.32 27.28 -10.93
CA LEU A 85 -66.03 27.79 -10.44
C LEU A 85 -66.14 29.11 -9.64
N PRO A 86 -66.94 30.13 -10.02
CA PRO A 86 -67.03 31.38 -9.27
C PRO A 86 -67.64 31.21 -7.88
N ASP A 87 -68.58 30.27 -7.73
CA ASP A 87 -69.26 30.02 -6.46
C ASP A 87 -68.33 29.25 -5.51
N ILE A 88 -67.53 28.32 -6.06
CA ILE A 88 -66.43 27.67 -5.34
C ILE A 88 -65.39 28.71 -4.91
N LEU A 89 -64.95 29.58 -5.82
CA LEU A 89 -63.94 30.59 -5.53
C LEU A 89 -64.43 31.60 -4.48
N LYS A 90 -65.65 32.14 -4.58
CA LYS A 90 -66.25 33.02 -3.57
C LYS A 90 -66.38 32.38 -2.18
N SER A 91 -66.40 31.05 -2.08
CA SER A 91 -66.47 30.32 -0.80
C SER A 91 -65.11 30.12 -0.11
N LYS A 92 -63.99 30.52 -0.75
CA LYS A 92 -62.62 30.31 -0.24
C LYS A 92 -62.03 31.61 0.33
N PRO A 93 -61.15 31.52 1.35
CA PRO A 93 -60.49 32.69 1.91
C PRO A 93 -59.47 33.28 0.93
N GLU A 94 -59.21 34.58 1.02
CA GLU A 94 -58.31 35.32 0.13
C GLU A 94 -56.88 34.73 0.06
N SER A 95 -56.40 34.16 1.17
CA SER A 95 -55.12 33.44 1.25
C SER A 95 -55.06 32.21 0.34
N PHE A 96 -56.17 31.49 0.14
CA PHE A 96 -56.25 30.35 -0.78
C PHE A 96 -56.07 30.79 -2.23
N HIS A 97 -56.68 31.93 -2.60
CA HIS A 97 -56.52 32.52 -3.92
C HIS A 97 -55.07 32.91 -4.19
N LYS A 98 -54.49 33.68 -3.25
CA LYS A 98 -53.15 34.27 -3.39
C LYS A 98 -52.01 33.25 -3.33
N ASN A 99 -52.13 32.22 -2.48
CA ASN A 99 -51.01 31.34 -2.15
C ASN A 99 -51.08 29.96 -2.83
N LEU A 100 -52.27 29.52 -3.29
CA LEU A 100 -52.44 28.17 -3.86
C LEU A 100 -53.07 28.19 -5.26
N PHE A 101 -54.22 28.84 -5.42
CA PHE A 101 -54.95 28.81 -6.69
C PHE A 101 -54.22 29.59 -7.79
N ARG A 102 -53.79 30.84 -7.50
CA ARG A 102 -53.12 31.70 -8.48
C ARG A 102 -51.78 31.10 -8.97
N PRO A 103 -50.83 30.71 -8.09
CA PRO A 103 -49.58 30.09 -8.53
C PRO A 103 -49.76 28.78 -9.31
N MET A 104 -50.79 27.98 -9.00
CA MET A 104 -51.11 26.77 -9.74
C MET A 104 -51.58 27.06 -11.18
N VAL A 105 -52.38 28.12 -11.38
CA VAL A 105 -52.80 28.57 -12.71
C VAL A 105 -51.62 29.16 -13.47
N ASP A 106 -50.84 30.06 -12.84
CA ASP A 106 -49.66 30.69 -13.44
C ASP A 106 -48.62 29.64 -13.88
N SER A 107 -48.31 28.65 -13.04
CA SER A 107 -47.37 27.56 -13.38
C SER A 107 -47.83 26.72 -14.57
N ARG A 108 -49.13 26.41 -14.68
CA ARG A 108 -49.69 25.72 -15.85
C ARG A 108 -49.69 26.60 -17.10
N MET A 109 -49.99 27.88 -16.95
CA MET A 109 -50.01 28.86 -18.05
C MET A 109 -48.58 29.08 -18.60
N ALA A 110 -47.58 29.21 -17.73
CA ALA A 110 -46.18 29.28 -18.11
C ALA A 110 -45.72 28.04 -18.89
N LYS A 111 -46.06 26.83 -18.41
CA LYS A 111 -45.77 25.57 -19.13
C LYS A 111 -46.46 25.50 -20.49
N ALA A 112 -47.71 25.94 -20.61
CA ALA A 112 -48.42 25.96 -21.88
C ALA A 112 -47.81 26.96 -22.88
N ILE A 113 -47.43 28.16 -22.41
CA ILE A 113 -46.76 29.19 -23.22
C ILE A 113 -45.36 28.75 -23.66
N GLN A 114 -44.59 28.14 -22.76
CA GLN A 114 -43.28 27.57 -23.09
C GLN A 114 -43.42 26.48 -24.16
N PHE A 115 -44.36 25.54 -23.98
CA PHE A 115 -44.62 24.47 -24.95
C PHE A 115 -45.05 25.03 -26.32
N ILE A 116 -45.87 26.08 -26.36
CA ILE A 116 -46.23 26.80 -27.60
C ILE A 116 -44.98 27.36 -28.29
N SER A 117 -44.10 28.03 -27.54
CA SER A 117 -42.87 28.65 -28.07
C SER A 117 -41.89 27.61 -28.61
N GLU A 118 -41.65 26.52 -27.87
CA GLU A 118 -40.77 25.42 -28.26
C GLU A 118 -41.25 24.71 -29.53
N ASN A 119 -42.56 24.46 -29.64
CA ASN A 119 -43.16 23.75 -30.78
C ASN A 119 -43.61 24.70 -31.92
N ARG A 120 -43.36 26.01 -31.80
CA ARG A 120 -43.74 27.07 -32.78
C ARG A 120 -45.23 27.07 -33.16
N ILE A 121 -46.11 26.76 -32.21
CA ILE A 121 -47.56 26.73 -32.44
C ILE A 121 -48.08 28.17 -32.52
N GLY A 122 -48.99 28.44 -33.47
CA GLY A 122 -49.62 29.75 -33.61
C GLY A 122 -50.53 30.10 -32.44
N LEU A 123 -50.12 31.09 -31.62
CA LEU A 123 -50.93 31.67 -30.56
C LEU A 123 -51.46 33.03 -30.98
N TYR A 124 -52.75 33.28 -30.86
CA TYR A 124 -53.40 34.49 -31.38
C TYR A 124 -54.08 35.28 -30.24
N TYR A 125 -54.28 36.59 -30.40
CA TYR A 125 -55.02 37.39 -29.43
C TYR A 125 -56.49 37.54 -29.85
N ALA A 126 -57.42 37.34 -28.92
CA ALA A 126 -58.85 37.44 -29.19
C ALA A 126 -59.56 38.49 -28.33
N GLN A 127 -60.34 39.36 -28.97
CA GLN A 127 -61.20 40.35 -28.33
C GLN A 127 -62.66 40.07 -28.69
N GLY A 128 -63.37 39.39 -27.77
CA GLY A 128 -64.72 38.89 -28.02
C GLY A 128 -64.72 37.82 -29.13
N PRO A 129 -65.54 37.97 -30.19
CA PRO A 129 -65.57 37.04 -31.33
C PRO A 129 -64.45 37.29 -32.36
N LYS A 130 -63.66 38.37 -32.23
CA LYS A 130 -62.60 38.72 -33.19
C LYS A 130 -61.25 38.17 -32.75
N ILE A 131 -60.53 37.53 -33.67
CA ILE A 131 -59.21 36.93 -33.46
C ILE A 131 -58.21 37.64 -34.39
N SER A 132 -57.02 37.99 -33.87
CA SER A 132 -55.96 38.65 -34.65
C SER A 132 -55.50 37.79 -35.84
N LEU A 133 -55.33 38.37 -37.03
CA LEU A 133 -54.86 37.64 -38.22
C LEU A 133 -53.45 37.04 -38.09
N LYS A 134 -52.57 37.67 -37.28
CA LYS A 134 -51.19 37.22 -37.07
C LYS A 134 -51.01 36.55 -35.70
N PRO A 135 -50.28 35.42 -35.61
CA PRO A 135 -49.90 34.83 -34.33
C PRO A 135 -48.89 35.73 -33.62
N LEU A 136 -48.96 35.80 -32.30
CA LEU A 136 -48.06 36.52 -31.42
C LEU A 136 -46.62 36.03 -31.59
N GLU A 137 -45.67 36.98 -31.55
CA GLU A 137 -44.25 36.70 -31.66
C GLU A 137 -43.66 36.38 -30.28
N PHE A 138 -42.78 35.37 -30.18
CA PHE A 138 -42.12 34.99 -28.94
C PHE A 138 -40.65 35.41 -28.96
N GLN A 139 -40.18 36.10 -27.91
CA GLN A 139 -38.75 36.35 -27.70
C GLN A 139 -38.13 35.20 -26.91
N THR A 140 -36.96 34.73 -27.35
CA THR A 140 -36.21 33.63 -26.73
C THR A 140 -35.30 34.08 -25.60
N GLU A 141 -34.87 35.34 -25.62
CA GLU A 141 -34.03 35.94 -24.57
C GLU A 141 -34.93 36.62 -23.52
N PRO A 142 -34.60 36.50 -22.22
CA PRO A 142 -35.36 37.19 -21.19
C PRO A 142 -35.14 38.71 -21.25
N ALA A 143 -36.18 39.46 -20.91
CA ALA A 143 -36.06 40.90 -20.66
C ALA A 143 -35.55 41.15 -19.24
N GLU A 144 -34.62 42.09 -19.10
CA GLU A 144 -34.07 42.56 -17.84
C GLU A 144 -34.99 43.62 -17.21
N VAL A 145 -34.97 43.75 -15.88
CA VAL A 145 -35.73 44.77 -15.15
C VAL A 145 -34.84 45.60 -14.26
N SER A 146 -34.96 46.92 -14.36
CA SER A 146 -34.40 47.87 -13.41
C SER A 146 -35.50 48.70 -12.75
N PHE A 147 -35.31 49.02 -11.46
CA PHE A 147 -36.19 49.92 -10.72
C PHE A 147 -35.56 51.31 -10.68
N HIS A 148 -36.38 52.34 -10.87
CA HIS A 148 -35.96 53.74 -10.80
C HIS A 148 -36.73 54.42 -9.67
N PHE A 149 -36.01 54.97 -8.69
CA PHE A 149 -36.58 55.67 -7.54
C PHE A 149 -36.13 57.13 -7.55
N ASP A 150 -37.09 58.07 -7.61
CA ASP A 150 -36.82 59.50 -7.46
C ASP A 150 -37.40 60.00 -6.13
N LYS A 151 -36.51 60.45 -5.24
CA LYS A 151 -36.86 61.11 -3.97
C LYS A 151 -36.86 62.62 -4.16
N GLY A 152 -38.04 63.23 -4.08
CA GLY A 152 -38.24 64.66 -4.17
C GLY A 152 -38.79 65.28 -2.87
N ALA A 153 -39.03 66.59 -2.92
CA ALA A 153 -39.60 67.35 -1.80
C ALA A 153 -41.05 66.96 -1.46
N GLY A 154 -41.80 66.37 -2.41
CA GLY A 154 -43.21 65.98 -2.23
C GLY A 154 -43.45 64.50 -1.91
N GLY A 155 -42.42 63.65 -1.94
CA GLY A 155 -42.57 62.20 -1.78
C GLY A 155 -41.38 61.40 -2.32
N LEU A 156 -41.39 60.09 -2.06
CA LEU A 156 -40.65 59.09 -2.83
C LEU A 156 -41.57 58.60 -3.96
N SER A 157 -41.07 58.52 -5.18
CA SER A 157 -41.82 58.00 -6.32
C SER A 157 -40.96 57.06 -7.15
N TYR A 158 -41.55 56.01 -7.72
CA TYR A 158 -40.77 55.02 -8.48
C TYR A 158 -41.48 54.49 -9.73
N PHE A 159 -40.67 53.99 -10.66
CA PHE A 159 -41.11 53.28 -11.86
C PHE A 159 -40.17 52.11 -12.19
N ILE A 160 -40.58 51.25 -13.11
CA ILE A 160 -39.74 50.16 -13.63
C ILE A 160 -39.36 50.43 -15.10
N SER A 161 -38.14 50.06 -15.48
CA SER A 161 -37.73 49.89 -16.87
C SER A 161 -37.63 48.40 -17.13
N VAL A 162 -38.31 47.91 -18.17
CA VAL A 162 -38.12 46.54 -18.68
C VAL A 162 -37.44 46.67 -20.02
N GLU A 163 -36.28 46.04 -20.18
CA GLU A 163 -35.42 46.20 -21.35
C GLU A 163 -35.11 44.85 -21.97
N HIS A 164 -35.29 44.76 -23.29
CA HIS A 164 -34.96 43.57 -24.06
C HIS A 164 -34.01 43.99 -25.18
N ASN A 165 -32.85 43.35 -25.27
CA ASN A 165 -31.79 43.71 -26.23
C ASN A 165 -31.45 45.22 -26.23
N ARG A 166 -31.25 45.78 -25.02
CA ARG A 166 -30.95 47.20 -24.76
C ARG A 166 -31.98 48.20 -25.31
N LYS A 167 -33.22 47.75 -25.56
CA LYS A 167 -34.35 48.60 -25.92
C LYS A 167 -35.42 48.53 -24.84
N LYS A 168 -35.81 49.70 -24.34
CA LYS A 168 -36.88 49.84 -23.35
C LYS A 168 -38.23 49.47 -23.94
N LEU A 169 -38.91 48.50 -23.31
CA LEU A 169 -40.25 48.07 -23.69
C LEU A 169 -41.30 49.06 -23.21
N ASN A 170 -42.25 49.41 -24.09
CA ASN A 170 -43.39 50.24 -23.71
C ASN A 170 -44.51 49.37 -23.13
N LEU A 171 -44.50 49.20 -21.80
CA LEU A 171 -45.46 48.39 -21.03
C LEU A 171 -46.94 48.79 -21.21
N ARG A 172 -47.22 49.97 -21.75
CA ARG A 172 -48.59 50.48 -21.99
C ARG A 172 -49.11 50.21 -23.40
N THR A 173 -48.32 49.56 -24.25
CA THR A 173 -48.74 49.13 -25.59
C THR A 173 -49.93 48.17 -25.47
N ARG A 174 -51.04 48.42 -26.17
CA ARG A 174 -52.24 47.56 -26.09
C ARG A 174 -52.21 46.48 -27.19
N PRO A 175 -52.55 45.20 -26.87
CA PRO A 175 -52.80 44.66 -25.53
C PRO A 175 -51.51 44.58 -24.69
N GLY A 176 -51.60 45.00 -23.42
CA GLY A 176 -50.51 44.90 -22.45
C GLY A 176 -51.01 44.08 -21.26
N MET A 177 -50.46 42.89 -21.04
CA MET A 177 -50.94 41.97 -20.00
C MET A 177 -49.86 41.01 -19.49
N VAL A 178 -49.91 40.74 -18.18
CA VAL A 178 -49.13 39.67 -17.55
C VAL A 178 -49.87 38.35 -17.78
N LEU A 179 -49.25 37.43 -18.52
CA LEU A 179 -49.78 36.11 -18.85
C LEU A 179 -49.52 35.08 -17.74
N SER A 180 -48.38 35.21 -17.05
CA SER A 180 -48.02 34.40 -15.87
C SER A 180 -47.30 35.29 -14.87
N GLU A 181 -47.58 35.12 -13.58
CA GLU A 181 -46.95 35.91 -12.50
C GLU A 181 -45.62 35.31 -12.02
N ASN A 182 -45.40 33.99 -12.12
CA ASN A 182 -44.13 33.33 -11.80
C ASN A 182 -43.98 32.00 -12.58
N PRO A 183 -43.01 31.85 -13.51
CA PRO A 183 -42.12 32.92 -14.01
C PRO A 183 -42.94 34.03 -14.69
N CYS A 184 -42.41 35.26 -14.68
CA CYS A 184 -43.12 36.40 -15.24
C CYS A 184 -43.10 36.38 -16.77
N ILE A 185 -44.28 36.28 -17.37
CA ILE A 185 -44.46 36.34 -18.83
C ILE A 185 -45.37 37.52 -19.16
N LEU A 186 -44.92 38.38 -20.06
CA LEU A 186 -45.57 39.64 -20.43
C LEU A 186 -45.88 39.66 -21.93
N LEU A 187 -47.15 39.89 -22.29
CA LEU A 187 -47.54 40.32 -23.64
C LEU A 187 -47.54 41.85 -23.68
N SER A 188 -46.81 42.42 -24.64
CA SER A 188 -46.76 43.86 -24.90
C SER A 188 -46.95 44.13 -26.39
N GLY A 189 -48.17 44.56 -26.76
CA GLY A 189 -48.58 44.70 -28.16
C GLY A 189 -48.80 43.34 -28.80
N HIS A 190 -47.91 42.93 -29.69
CA HIS A 190 -48.00 41.66 -30.43
C HIS A 190 -46.88 40.66 -30.07
N VAL A 191 -46.01 41.03 -29.12
CA VAL A 191 -44.82 40.26 -28.73
C VAL A 191 -44.91 39.79 -27.27
N VAL A 192 -44.60 38.52 -27.03
CA VAL A 192 -44.51 37.87 -25.73
C VAL A 192 -43.04 37.82 -25.27
N TYR A 193 -42.80 38.32 -24.07
CA TYR A 193 -41.50 38.37 -23.41
C TYR A 193 -41.52 37.53 -22.14
N SER A 194 -40.48 36.71 -21.93
CA SER A 194 -40.11 36.26 -20.58
C SER A 194 -39.40 37.41 -19.87
N VAL A 195 -39.65 37.60 -18.57
CA VAL A 195 -39.02 38.66 -17.78
C VAL A 195 -38.38 38.04 -16.54
N ASP A 196 -37.06 38.14 -16.44
CA ASP A 196 -36.30 37.41 -15.42
C ASP A 196 -36.32 38.08 -14.03
N GLY A 197 -36.15 37.26 -12.99
CA GLY A 197 -36.01 37.67 -11.58
C GLY A 197 -37.23 38.29 -10.90
N ILE A 198 -38.31 38.63 -11.60
CA ILE A 198 -39.43 39.44 -11.06
C ILE A 198 -40.78 38.69 -11.01
N ASP A 199 -41.59 38.93 -9.97
CA ASP A 199 -43.01 38.51 -9.91
C ASP A 199 -43.86 39.49 -10.74
N GLY A 200 -44.65 38.97 -11.68
CA GLY A 200 -45.51 39.75 -12.57
C GLY A 200 -46.53 40.66 -11.84
N LYS A 201 -46.86 40.39 -10.57
CA LYS A 201 -47.63 41.31 -9.71
C LYS A 201 -46.95 42.66 -9.50
N ARG A 202 -45.61 42.71 -9.53
CA ARG A 202 -44.83 43.95 -9.42
C ARG A 202 -44.87 44.76 -10.74
N ILE A 203 -45.05 44.10 -11.88
CA ILE A 203 -45.18 44.75 -13.20
C ILE A 203 -46.61 45.24 -13.45
N ARG A 204 -47.64 44.49 -13.02
CA ARG A 204 -49.06 44.78 -13.31
C ARG A 204 -49.50 46.25 -13.10
N PRO A 205 -49.10 46.98 -12.03
CA PRO A 205 -49.45 48.40 -11.87
C PRO A 205 -48.96 49.30 -13.02
N PHE A 206 -47.80 48.98 -13.60
CA PHE A 206 -47.13 49.78 -14.62
C PHE A 206 -47.69 49.56 -16.05
N LEU A 207 -48.61 48.61 -16.21
CA LEU A 207 -49.45 48.50 -17.41
C LEU A 207 -50.46 49.66 -17.52
N LEU A 208 -50.77 50.32 -16.38
CA LEU A 208 -51.80 51.36 -16.27
C LEU A 208 -51.26 52.73 -15.82
N LYS A 209 -50.14 52.77 -15.10
CA LYS A 209 -49.54 54.01 -14.55
C LYS A 209 -48.07 54.10 -14.92
N ASP A 210 -47.58 55.32 -15.18
CA ASP A 210 -46.16 55.56 -15.44
C ASP A 210 -45.29 55.50 -14.17
N ARG A 211 -45.86 55.87 -13.01
CA ARG A 211 -45.16 55.97 -11.73
C ARG A 211 -46.08 55.53 -10.59
N ILE A 212 -45.47 55.16 -9.46
CA ILE A 212 -46.12 54.95 -8.17
C ILE A 212 -45.52 55.94 -7.17
N ASP A 213 -46.38 56.78 -6.59
CA ASP A 213 -45.99 57.78 -5.59
C ASP A 213 -46.30 57.25 -4.19
N ILE A 214 -45.34 57.40 -3.27
CA ILE A 214 -45.41 56.95 -1.88
C ILE A 214 -45.57 58.18 -0.97
N PRO A 215 -46.61 58.24 -0.11
CA PRO A 215 -46.81 59.34 0.81
C PRO A 215 -45.65 59.52 1.80
N ALA A 216 -45.30 60.77 2.11
CA ALA A 216 -44.18 61.13 2.98
C ALA A 216 -44.12 60.34 4.32
N HIS A 217 -45.27 60.12 4.96
CA HIS A 217 -45.38 59.40 6.24
C HIS A 217 -45.08 57.89 6.15
N MET A 218 -44.92 57.33 4.94
CA MET A 218 -44.55 55.93 4.72
C MET A 218 -43.12 55.76 4.23
N GLU A 219 -42.41 56.83 3.85
CA GLU A 219 -41.12 56.76 3.16
C GLU A 219 -40.07 55.98 3.95
N GLU A 220 -39.88 56.27 5.24
CA GLU A 220 -38.86 55.64 6.09
C GLU A 220 -39.01 54.11 6.13
N LYS A 221 -40.23 53.64 6.39
CA LYS A 221 -40.57 52.21 6.33
C LYS A 221 -40.40 51.63 4.93
N TYR A 222 -40.66 52.42 3.88
CA TYR A 222 -40.50 51.99 2.49
C TYR A 222 -39.02 51.85 2.10
N PHE A 223 -38.15 52.74 2.55
CA PHE A 223 -36.69 52.63 2.39
C PHE A 223 -36.15 51.38 3.09
N GLN A 224 -36.49 51.19 4.39
CA GLN A 224 -36.04 50.05 5.19
C GLN A 224 -36.55 48.69 4.68
N THR A 225 -37.70 48.65 3.99
CA THR A 225 -38.31 47.39 3.53
C THR A 225 -38.26 47.22 2.01
N PHE A 226 -39.01 48.03 1.26
CA PHE A 226 -39.18 47.85 -0.17
C PHE A 226 -37.94 48.26 -0.97
N VAL A 227 -37.33 49.42 -0.69
CA VAL A 227 -36.14 49.88 -1.42
C VAL A 227 -34.96 48.95 -1.13
N TYR A 228 -34.71 48.62 0.14
CA TYR A 228 -33.70 47.64 0.53
C TYR A 228 -33.90 46.28 -0.18
N GLN A 229 -35.06 45.62 -0.02
CA GLN A 229 -35.33 44.32 -0.65
C GLN A 229 -35.32 44.34 -2.18
N THR A 230 -35.63 45.49 -2.80
CA THR A 230 -35.55 45.65 -4.25
C THR A 230 -34.10 45.81 -4.68
N THR A 231 -33.29 46.55 -3.92
CA THR A 231 -31.85 46.71 -4.18
C THR A 231 -31.10 45.38 -4.04
N CYS A 232 -31.46 44.53 -3.08
CA CYS A 232 -30.92 43.16 -2.95
C CYS A 232 -31.17 42.25 -4.16
N ARG A 233 -32.15 42.57 -5.04
CA ARG A 233 -32.64 41.65 -6.09
C ARG A 233 -32.60 42.20 -7.50
N TYR A 234 -32.64 43.53 -7.67
CA TYR A 234 -32.77 44.17 -8.97
C TYR A 234 -31.81 45.36 -9.08
N PRO A 235 -31.24 45.63 -10.28
CA PRO A 235 -30.60 46.90 -10.56
C PRO A 235 -31.51 48.08 -10.17
N VAL A 236 -30.98 48.99 -9.34
CA VAL A 236 -31.69 50.17 -8.85
C VAL A 236 -30.96 51.41 -9.32
N ASN A 237 -31.71 52.29 -9.99
CA ASN A 237 -31.30 53.65 -10.33
C ASN A 237 -31.95 54.60 -9.33
N ALA A 238 -31.15 55.31 -8.55
CA ALA A 238 -31.63 56.23 -7.52
C ALA A 238 -31.36 57.70 -7.90
N ALA A 239 -32.34 58.57 -7.69
CA ALA A 239 -32.18 60.01 -7.70
C ALA A 239 -32.69 60.59 -6.37
N GLY A 240 -31.91 61.48 -5.76
CA GLY A 240 -32.25 62.09 -4.45
C GLY A 240 -31.87 61.26 -3.22
N PHE A 241 -31.20 60.11 -3.40
CA PHE A 241 -30.50 59.36 -2.35
C PHE A 241 -29.33 58.59 -2.98
N GLN A 242 -28.36 58.15 -2.15
CA GLN A 242 -27.15 57.49 -2.63
C GLN A 242 -27.31 55.98 -2.71
N VAL A 243 -26.91 55.40 -3.85
CA VAL A 243 -26.74 53.96 -4.05
C VAL A 243 -25.37 53.77 -4.73
N GLU A 244 -24.39 53.31 -3.97
CA GLU A 244 -23.07 52.97 -4.48
C GLU A 244 -23.04 51.49 -4.88
N THR A 245 -22.28 51.14 -5.93
CA THR A 245 -22.17 49.75 -6.42
C THR A 245 -20.71 49.35 -6.50
N LEU A 246 -20.31 48.47 -5.59
CA LEU A 246 -18.95 47.94 -5.50
C LEU A 246 -18.82 46.64 -6.31
N ARG A 247 -17.60 46.40 -6.79
CA ARG A 247 -17.18 45.15 -7.43
C ARG A 247 -15.82 44.71 -6.83
N PRO A 248 -15.80 44.31 -5.55
CA PRO A 248 -14.57 43.85 -4.92
C PRO A 248 -14.15 42.49 -5.51
N VAL A 249 -12.85 42.22 -5.50
CA VAL A 249 -12.31 40.90 -5.84
C VAL A 249 -12.65 39.94 -4.69
N PRO A 250 -13.17 38.72 -4.95
CA PRO A 250 -13.42 37.76 -3.89
C PRO A 250 -12.11 37.31 -3.21
N GLU A 251 -12.10 37.30 -1.89
CA GLU A 251 -11.05 36.65 -1.10
C GLU A 251 -11.51 35.23 -0.71
N PRO A 252 -10.94 34.17 -1.30
CA PRO A 252 -11.35 32.79 -1.01
C PRO A 252 -10.79 32.28 0.31
N VAL A 253 -11.64 31.62 1.10
CA VAL A 253 -11.29 31.03 2.41
C VAL A 253 -11.72 29.57 2.45
N LEU A 254 -10.81 28.70 2.88
CA LEU A 254 -11.04 27.30 3.19
C LEU A 254 -11.18 27.14 4.72
N GLU A 255 -12.39 26.88 5.20
CA GLU A 255 -12.64 26.58 6.61
C GLU A 255 -12.60 25.06 6.86
N LEU A 256 -11.59 24.60 7.59
CA LEU A 256 -11.51 23.23 8.10
C LEU A 256 -12.39 23.10 9.34
N THR A 257 -13.36 22.19 9.29
CA THR A 257 -14.37 21.97 10.33
C THR A 257 -14.80 20.49 10.38
N ILE A 258 -15.70 20.13 11.29
CA ILE A 258 -16.27 18.78 11.41
C ILE A 258 -17.73 18.82 10.96
N ASP A 259 -18.14 17.86 10.12
CA ASP A 259 -19.53 17.72 9.70
C ASP A 259 -20.42 17.05 10.78
N TRP A 260 -21.72 16.97 10.54
CA TRP A 260 -22.68 16.36 11.48
C TRP A 260 -22.48 14.85 11.68
N GLN A 261 -21.63 14.19 10.88
CA GLN A 261 -21.27 12.77 11.00
C GLN A 261 -19.98 12.58 11.82
N GLY A 262 -19.24 13.65 12.13
CA GLY A 262 -17.95 13.58 12.80
C GLY A 262 -16.75 13.53 11.84
N GLU A 263 -16.95 13.73 10.53
CA GLU A 263 -15.85 13.73 9.55
C GLU A 263 -15.25 15.13 9.39
N MET A 264 -13.92 15.23 9.27
CA MET A 264 -13.25 16.49 8.93
C MET A 264 -13.53 16.85 7.47
N VAL A 265 -14.09 18.04 7.24
CA VAL A 265 -14.43 18.58 5.92
C VAL A 265 -13.88 19.98 5.77
N VAL A 266 -13.72 20.42 4.52
CA VAL A 266 -13.35 21.81 4.21
C VAL A 266 -14.53 22.51 3.54
N ILE A 267 -14.91 23.68 4.05
CA ILE A 267 -15.96 24.52 3.46
C ILE A 267 -15.27 25.65 2.69
N LEU A 268 -15.70 25.87 1.44
CA LEU A 268 -15.25 27.00 0.63
C LEU A 268 -16.22 28.18 0.78
N SER A 269 -15.72 29.29 1.32
CA SER A 269 -16.40 30.58 1.34
C SER A 269 -15.59 31.65 0.62
N PHE A 270 -16.27 32.74 0.23
CA PHE A 270 -15.68 33.89 -0.41
C PHE A 270 -16.07 35.14 0.37
N HIS A 271 -15.08 35.95 0.73
CA HIS A 271 -15.28 37.21 1.40
C HIS A 271 -15.32 38.36 0.38
N TYR A 272 -16.34 39.21 0.49
CA TYR A 272 -16.56 40.40 -0.31
C TYR A 272 -16.77 41.59 0.63
N SER A 273 -15.67 42.28 0.97
CA SER A 273 -15.66 43.31 2.03
C SER A 273 -16.21 42.73 3.34
N ASP A 274 -17.33 43.25 3.88
CA ASP A 274 -17.94 42.78 5.12
C ASP A 274 -18.86 41.54 4.97
N HIS A 275 -18.94 40.93 3.80
CA HIS A 275 -19.86 39.83 3.51
C HIS A 275 -19.15 38.50 3.23
N GLU A 276 -19.49 37.45 3.99
CA GLU A 276 -19.10 36.07 3.71
C GLU A 276 -20.19 35.31 2.94
N VAL A 277 -19.83 34.71 1.81
CA VAL A 277 -20.74 33.93 0.95
C VAL A 277 -20.19 32.52 0.76
N LEU A 278 -21.00 31.51 1.08
CA LEU A 278 -20.67 30.11 0.79
C LEU A 278 -20.76 29.83 -0.71
N TRP A 279 -19.81 29.03 -1.22
CA TRP A 279 -19.87 28.50 -2.58
C TRP A 279 -21.20 27.78 -2.83
N GLY A 280 -21.81 28.02 -4.00
CA GLY A 280 -23.09 27.42 -4.40
C GLY A 280 -24.37 28.17 -4.00
N LYS A 281 -24.31 29.26 -3.21
CA LYS A 281 -25.48 30.13 -2.99
C LYS A 281 -25.94 30.82 -4.30
N GLU A 282 -27.24 31.09 -4.43
CA GLU A 282 -27.83 31.76 -5.61
C GLU A 282 -27.79 33.30 -5.55
N GLU A 283 -27.33 33.91 -4.44
CA GLU A 283 -27.34 35.36 -4.23
C GLU A 283 -26.19 36.05 -5.01
N ASP A 284 -26.53 37.02 -5.87
CA ASP A 284 -25.58 37.77 -6.72
C ASP A 284 -25.25 39.18 -6.22
N ARG A 285 -26.04 39.70 -5.28
CA ARG A 285 -25.93 41.07 -4.76
C ARG A 285 -26.07 41.05 -3.25
N MET A 286 -25.05 41.56 -2.56
CA MET A 286 -25.09 41.86 -1.14
C MET A 286 -25.37 43.36 -0.98
N VAL A 287 -26.16 43.75 0.02
CA VAL A 287 -26.54 45.16 0.22
C VAL A 287 -26.41 45.52 1.68
N SER A 288 -25.60 46.55 1.94
CA SER A 288 -25.50 47.23 3.23
C SER A 288 -26.28 48.55 3.17
N MET A 289 -26.84 48.97 4.30
CA MET A 289 -27.63 50.21 4.40
C MET A 289 -27.13 51.05 5.58
N ASP A 290 -26.62 52.24 5.29
CA ASP A 290 -26.32 53.24 6.31
C ASP A 290 -27.56 54.09 6.58
N ALA A 291 -28.06 54.00 7.82
CA ALA A 291 -29.23 54.71 8.32
C ALA A 291 -28.90 55.94 9.20
N THR A 292 -27.64 56.39 9.23
CA THR A 292 -27.21 57.56 10.02
C THR A 292 -27.80 58.89 9.51
N ALA A 293 -28.21 58.94 8.24
CA ALA A 293 -28.89 60.08 7.61
C ALA A 293 -30.17 59.63 6.87
N PHE A 294 -31.08 60.57 6.63
CA PHE A 294 -32.28 60.34 5.82
C PHE A 294 -32.30 61.26 4.58
N PRO A 295 -32.52 60.72 3.36
CA PRO A 295 -32.68 59.29 3.03
C PRO A 295 -31.41 58.46 3.30
N PRO A 296 -31.54 57.16 3.59
CA PRO A 296 -30.39 56.30 3.83
C PRO A 296 -29.54 56.09 2.58
N ALA A 297 -28.25 55.81 2.78
CA ALA A 297 -27.35 55.39 1.73
C ALA A 297 -27.32 53.86 1.63
N TYR A 298 -27.22 53.34 0.42
CA TYR A 298 -27.09 51.90 0.16
C TYR A 298 -25.75 51.62 -0.53
N GLU A 299 -25.05 50.60 -0.05
CA GLU A 299 -23.88 50.04 -0.71
C GLU A 299 -24.26 48.67 -1.28
N VAL A 300 -23.96 48.45 -2.56
CA VAL A 300 -24.34 47.24 -3.28
C VAL A 300 -23.11 46.52 -3.79
N THR A 301 -22.74 45.45 -3.13
CA THR A 301 -21.59 44.62 -3.49
C THR A 301 -22.04 43.53 -4.46
N LEU A 302 -21.51 43.58 -5.69
CA LEU A 302 -21.78 42.58 -6.73
C LEU A 302 -20.79 41.43 -6.62
N ARG A 303 -21.33 40.20 -6.69
CA ARG A 303 -20.57 38.96 -6.68
C ARG A 303 -19.92 38.68 -8.04
N ASP A 304 -18.68 38.22 -8.04
CA ASP A 304 -17.96 37.76 -9.24
C ASP A 304 -17.93 36.23 -9.30
N ARG A 305 -18.99 35.63 -9.85
CA ARG A 305 -19.08 34.18 -10.04
C ARG A 305 -18.01 33.61 -11.00
N GLY A 306 -17.39 34.44 -11.84
CA GLY A 306 -16.33 33.99 -12.74
C GLY A 306 -15.07 33.69 -11.94
N ALA A 307 -14.62 34.68 -11.16
CA ALA A 307 -13.46 34.52 -10.27
C ALA A 307 -13.66 33.40 -9.22
N GLU A 308 -14.86 33.25 -8.67
CA GLU A 308 -15.16 32.13 -7.75
C GLU A 308 -15.06 30.76 -8.45
N LEU A 309 -15.56 30.64 -9.68
CA LEU A 309 -15.54 29.39 -10.44
C LEU A 309 -14.11 28.98 -10.81
N ASP A 310 -13.23 29.94 -11.13
CA ASP A 310 -11.82 29.68 -11.40
C ASP A 310 -11.10 29.14 -10.15
N VAL A 311 -11.33 29.73 -8.97
CA VAL A 311 -10.80 29.23 -7.69
C VAL A 311 -11.36 27.86 -7.35
N TYR A 312 -12.65 27.63 -7.55
CA TYR A 312 -13.28 26.31 -7.33
C TYR A 312 -12.67 25.22 -8.23
N ASN A 313 -12.48 25.51 -9.52
CA ASN A 313 -11.85 24.57 -10.47
C ASN A 313 -10.39 24.27 -10.09
N PHE A 314 -9.64 25.26 -9.61
CA PHE A 314 -8.30 25.06 -9.07
C PHE A 314 -8.30 24.11 -7.87
N ILE A 315 -9.21 24.31 -6.91
CA ILE A 315 -9.33 23.48 -5.70
C ILE A 315 -9.70 22.03 -6.05
N LEU A 316 -10.62 21.80 -7.00
CA LEU A 316 -10.91 20.44 -7.49
C LEU A 316 -9.66 19.78 -8.11
N GLY A 317 -8.89 20.55 -8.88
CA GLY A 317 -7.62 20.10 -9.49
C GLY A 317 -6.54 19.68 -8.49
N LEU A 318 -6.64 20.08 -7.21
CA LEU A 318 -5.73 19.66 -6.15
C LEU A 318 -6.06 18.29 -5.54
N GLY A 319 -7.25 17.72 -5.82
CA GLY A 319 -7.69 16.42 -5.31
C GLY A 319 -8.84 16.46 -4.28
N LEU A 320 -9.57 17.57 -4.18
CA LEU A 320 -10.78 17.67 -3.35
C LEU A 320 -12.05 17.41 -4.17
N ASN A 321 -12.99 16.68 -3.58
CA ASN A 321 -14.28 16.29 -4.16
C ASN A 321 -15.45 16.82 -3.33
N PHE A 322 -16.59 17.05 -3.96
CA PHE A 322 -17.81 17.56 -3.33
C PHE A 322 -18.64 16.43 -2.68
N LYS A 323 -18.97 16.57 -1.38
CA LYS A 323 -19.84 15.61 -0.65
C LYS A 323 -21.30 16.06 -0.67
N SER A 324 -21.59 17.26 -0.15
CA SER A 324 -22.91 17.92 -0.21
C SER A 324 -22.84 19.38 0.28
N GLY A 325 -23.81 20.22 -0.11
CA GLY A 325 -23.92 21.62 0.36
C GLY A 325 -22.82 22.52 -0.20
N SER A 326 -21.83 22.84 0.63
CA SER A 326 -20.61 23.57 0.26
C SER A 326 -19.34 22.87 0.79
N ALA A 327 -19.47 21.61 1.24
CA ALA A 327 -18.42 20.84 1.89
C ALA A 327 -17.63 19.95 0.92
N LEU A 328 -16.31 20.04 1.03
CA LEU A 328 -15.31 19.31 0.28
C LEU A 328 -14.64 18.25 1.16
N ILE A 329 -14.36 17.10 0.55
CA ILE A 329 -13.63 15.96 1.13
C ILE A 329 -12.47 15.57 0.21
N LEU A 330 -11.49 14.81 0.72
CA LEU A 330 -10.45 14.22 -0.11
C LEU A 330 -11.04 13.26 -1.15
N SER A 331 -10.44 13.18 -2.34
CA SER A 331 -10.81 12.14 -3.30
C SER A 331 -10.55 10.74 -2.74
N PRO A 332 -11.30 9.69 -3.15
CA PRO A 332 -11.11 8.33 -2.63
C PRO A 332 -9.69 7.77 -2.82
N GLU A 333 -8.93 8.29 -3.80
CA GLU A 333 -7.54 7.92 -4.07
C GLU A 333 -6.56 8.52 -3.03
N LEU A 334 -6.96 9.57 -2.33
CA LEU A 334 -6.19 10.29 -1.31
C LEU A 334 -6.68 10.01 0.12
N GLN A 335 -7.67 9.13 0.30
CA GLN A 335 -8.18 8.73 1.61
C GLN A 335 -7.45 7.48 2.12
N GLU A 336 -6.65 7.61 3.18
CA GLU A 336 -6.07 6.46 3.87
C GLU A 336 -7.10 5.75 4.78
N PRO A 337 -7.27 4.42 4.69
CA PRO A 337 -8.26 3.70 5.47
C PRO A 337 -7.90 3.64 6.96
N GLY A 338 -8.79 4.17 7.82
CA GLY A 338 -8.67 4.10 9.27
C GLY A 338 -8.22 5.40 9.96
N GLU A 339 -7.96 6.46 9.21
CA GLU A 339 -7.65 7.78 9.79
C GLU A 339 -8.91 8.63 10.01
N ASN A 340 -9.10 9.14 11.23
CA ASN A 340 -10.21 10.02 11.59
C ASN A 340 -10.01 11.45 11.04
N GLY A 341 -10.01 11.60 9.71
CA GLY A 341 -9.95 12.90 9.03
C GLY A 341 -8.59 13.60 9.00
N LEU A 342 -7.57 13.09 9.72
CA LEU A 342 -6.23 13.70 9.81
C LEU A 342 -5.54 13.92 8.46
N GLY A 343 -5.82 13.07 7.46
CA GLY A 343 -5.35 13.26 6.08
C GLY A 343 -5.72 14.63 5.49
N MET A 344 -6.83 15.25 5.91
CA MET A 344 -7.21 16.60 5.45
C MET A 344 -6.25 17.68 5.98
N VAL A 345 -5.82 17.56 7.24
CA VAL A 345 -4.81 18.46 7.85
C VAL A 345 -3.47 18.32 7.13
N GLN A 346 -3.06 17.09 6.82
CA GLN A 346 -1.84 16.83 6.04
C GLN A 346 -1.93 17.44 4.63
N PHE A 347 -3.02 17.18 3.91
CA PHE A 347 -3.27 17.69 2.56
C PHE A 347 -3.15 19.22 2.47
N LEU A 348 -3.78 19.93 3.41
CA LEU A 348 -3.73 21.40 3.49
C LEU A 348 -2.32 21.90 3.84
N SER A 349 -1.58 21.16 4.67
CA SER A 349 -0.22 21.53 5.08
C SER A 349 0.78 21.40 3.93
N GLU A 350 0.75 20.27 3.21
CA GLU A 350 1.60 20.02 2.03
C GLU A 350 1.38 21.03 0.90
N ARG A 351 0.12 21.44 0.70
CA ARG A 351 -0.28 22.36 -0.38
C ARG A 351 -0.29 23.81 0.04
N LYS A 352 0.08 24.15 1.28
CA LYS A 352 0.00 25.52 1.82
C LYS A 352 0.69 26.56 0.93
N GLY A 353 1.90 26.27 0.44
CA GLY A 353 2.61 27.18 -0.48
C GLY A 353 1.89 27.44 -1.82
N LEU A 354 1.15 26.45 -2.34
CA LEU A 354 0.33 26.62 -3.55
C LEU A 354 -0.93 27.44 -3.26
N LEU A 355 -1.56 27.22 -2.11
CA LEU A 355 -2.74 27.96 -1.66
C LEU A 355 -2.39 29.45 -1.41
N ASP A 356 -1.25 29.72 -0.77
CA ASP A 356 -0.75 31.09 -0.54
C ASP A 356 -0.44 31.81 -1.87
N THR A 357 0.10 31.09 -2.86
CA THR A 357 0.37 31.65 -4.21
C THR A 357 -0.92 32.07 -4.93
N HIS A 358 -2.07 31.48 -4.57
CA HIS A 358 -3.39 31.80 -5.13
C HIS A 358 -4.23 32.68 -4.17
N ASN A 359 -3.64 33.25 -3.12
CA ASN A 359 -4.30 34.04 -2.08
C ASN A 359 -5.47 33.32 -1.38
N ILE A 360 -5.40 32.00 -1.22
CA ILE A 360 -6.44 31.20 -0.55
C ILE A 360 -6.16 31.15 0.95
N GLY A 361 -7.02 31.82 1.73
CA GLY A 361 -7.00 31.79 3.18
C GLY A 361 -7.37 30.41 3.74
N ILE A 362 -6.86 30.07 4.92
CA ILE A 362 -7.24 28.86 5.65
C ILE A 362 -7.67 29.25 7.06
N LYS A 363 -8.86 28.80 7.47
CA LYS A 363 -9.48 28.99 8.78
C LYS A 363 -9.71 27.62 9.42
N GLN A 364 -9.65 27.53 10.74
CA GLN A 364 -9.93 26.29 11.48
C GLN A 364 -11.01 26.55 12.52
N THR A 365 -12.04 25.70 12.52
CA THR A 365 -13.15 25.70 13.48
C THR A 365 -13.28 24.28 14.03
N LEU A 366 -12.32 23.91 14.88
CA LEU A 366 -12.12 22.58 15.46
C LEU A 366 -11.89 22.68 16.97
N ASP A 367 -12.09 21.59 17.72
CA ASP A 367 -11.75 21.48 19.15
C ASP A 367 -10.23 21.55 19.42
N SER A 368 -9.40 21.52 18.39
CA SER A 368 -7.93 21.58 18.48
C SER A 368 -7.35 22.37 17.29
N ASP A 369 -6.43 23.30 17.57
CA ASP A 369 -5.74 24.09 16.54
C ASP A 369 -4.55 23.28 15.98
N TYR A 370 -4.64 22.87 14.71
CA TYR A 370 -3.56 22.16 14.03
C TYR A 370 -2.59 23.14 13.37
N PHE A 371 -1.30 22.80 13.34
CA PHE A 371 -0.33 23.53 12.55
C PHE A 371 -0.50 23.19 11.07
N ILE A 372 -0.93 24.16 10.26
CA ILE A 372 -1.04 24.04 8.80
C ILE A 372 0.07 24.86 8.15
N GLY A 373 1.08 24.18 7.63
CA GLY A 373 2.20 24.79 6.93
C GLY A 373 3.35 23.82 6.67
N ASN A 374 4.37 24.30 5.96
CA ASN A 374 5.52 23.47 5.61
C ASN A 374 6.35 23.12 6.85
N SER A 375 6.59 21.83 7.06
CA SER A 375 7.62 21.33 7.98
C SER A 375 8.85 20.88 7.19
N GLY A 376 10.02 21.33 7.59
CA GLY A 376 11.30 20.88 7.04
C GLY A 376 12.20 20.31 8.13
N PHE A 377 13.34 19.76 7.74
CA PHE A 377 14.41 19.43 8.68
C PHE A 377 15.78 19.66 8.03
N GLU A 378 16.77 19.90 8.89
CA GLU A 378 18.18 19.90 8.55
C GLU A 378 18.85 18.72 9.25
N SER A 379 19.71 17.99 8.54
CA SER A 379 20.33 16.76 9.02
C SER A 379 21.84 16.74 8.78
N GLU A 380 22.58 16.64 9.89
CA GLU A 380 24.01 16.38 9.94
C GLU A 380 24.24 14.98 10.53
N VAL A 381 25.14 14.20 9.92
CA VAL A 381 25.55 12.89 10.43
C VAL A 381 27.04 12.92 10.73
N VAL A 382 27.37 12.95 12.02
CA VAL A 382 28.77 13.00 12.49
C VAL A 382 29.22 11.59 12.89
N GLU A 383 30.39 11.18 12.44
CA GLU A 383 31.02 9.90 12.82
C GLU A 383 31.91 10.14 14.05
N GLU A 384 31.65 9.44 15.16
CA GLU A 384 32.40 9.56 16.42
C GLU A 384 32.72 8.17 16.98
N GLY A 385 33.93 7.67 16.70
CA GLY A 385 34.33 6.30 17.05
C GLY A 385 33.53 5.28 16.26
N ASP A 386 32.90 4.31 16.94
CA ASP A 386 32.06 3.27 16.31
C ASP A 386 30.58 3.68 16.10
N TRP A 387 30.27 4.97 16.30
CA TRP A 387 28.89 5.47 16.29
C TRP A 387 28.69 6.60 15.27
N PHE A 388 27.51 6.60 14.65
CA PHE A 388 26.96 7.74 13.95
C PHE A 388 26.05 8.54 14.90
N ASP A 389 26.46 9.76 15.18
CA ASP A 389 25.73 10.79 15.92
C ASP A 389 24.73 11.46 14.97
N LEU A 390 23.44 11.14 15.12
CA LEU A 390 22.36 11.72 14.32
C LEU A 390 21.94 13.08 14.89
N ARG A 391 22.20 14.16 14.14
CA ARG A 391 21.74 15.52 14.47
C ARG A 391 20.72 15.96 13.43
N ILE A 392 19.45 15.66 13.71
CA ILE A 392 18.32 16.07 12.89
C ILE A 392 17.55 17.15 13.67
N LEU A 393 17.49 18.35 13.11
CA LEU A 393 16.70 19.48 13.62
C LEU A 393 15.46 19.63 12.75
N ILE A 394 14.28 19.60 13.37
CA ILE A 394 13.01 19.82 12.67
C ILE A 394 12.66 21.31 12.79
N ARG A 395 12.29 21.93 11.66
CA ARG A 395 11.69 23.26 11.58
C ARG A 395 10.20 23.14 11.28
N VAL A 396 9.36 23.62 12.20
CA VAL A 396 7.90 23.70 12.04
C VAL A 396 7.47 25.14 12.27
N GLY A 397 7.19 25.88 11.19
CA GLY A 397 6.93 27.32 11.25
C GLY A 397 8.12 28.08 11.85
N GLY A 398 7.89 28.77 12.97
CA GLY A 398 8.94 29.49 13.72
C GLY A 398 9.64 28.65 14.81
N TYR A 399 9.30 27.37 14.96
CA TYR A 399 9.86 26.50 16.00
C TYR A 399 10.92 25.55 15.45
N GLU A 400 12.06 25.50 16.13
CA GLU A 400 13.10 24.50 15.91
C GLU A 400 13.19 23.55 17.10
N PHE A 401 13.21 22.24 16.85
CA PHE A 401 13.44 21.25 17.91
C PHE A 401 14.15 19.98 17.40
N PRO A 402 14.92 19.29 18.26
CA PRO A 402 15.58 18.05 17.86
C PRO A 402 14.57 16.94 17.56
N PHE A 403 14.82 16.18 16.49
CA PHE A 403 14.03 15.02 16.06
C PHE A 403 13.84 13.97 17.18
N THR A 404 14.76 13.94 18.14
CA THR A 404 14.69 13.07 19.32
C THR A 404 13.41 13.25 20.15
N ARG A 405 12.73 14.41 20.05
CA ARG A 405 11.44 14.66 20.71
C ARG A 405 10.26 13.93 20.06
N LEU A 406 10.35 13.54 18.78
CA LEU A 406 9.32 12.77 18.08
C LEU A 406 9.49 11.25 18.23
N ARG A 407 10.56 10.78 18.90
CA ARG A 407 10.88 9.34 18.98
C ARG A 407 9.72 8.53 19.55
N ASP A 408 9.17 8.96 20.68
CA ASP A 408 8.13 8.20 21.39
C ASP A 408 6.82 8.21 20.60
N ASN A 409 6.53 9.33 19.90
CA ASN A 409 5.41 9.45 18.97
C ASN A 409 5.54 8.48 17.79
N ILE A 410 6.70 8.46 17.13
CA ILE A 410 6.97 7.58 15.97
C ILE A 410 6.91 6.09 16.36
N LEU A 411 7.51 5.71 17.49
CA LEU A 411 7.51 4.33 17.98
C LEU A 411 6.15 3.85 18.51
N ALA A 412 5.28 4.78 18.94
CA ALA A 412 3.92 4.47 19.37
C ALA A 412 2.88 4.54 18.24
N GLY A 413 3.26 4.97 17.03
CA GLY A 413 2.30 5.25 15.94
C GLY A 413 1.43 6.49 16.19
N ASN A 414 1.78 7.35 17.15
CA ASN A 414 1.02 8.57 17.43
C ASN A 414 1.49 9.71 16.51
N ARG A 415 0.65 10.06 15.54
CA ARG A 415 0.90 11.12 14.56
C ARG A 415 0.86 12.55 15.11
N THR A 416 0.45 12.79 16.36
CA THR A 416 0.25 14.15 16.91
C THR A 416 1.40 14.57 17.85
N TYR A 417 1.89 15.80 17.70
CA TYR A 417 2.90 16.41 18.58
C TYR A 417 2.50 17.83 18.98
N LEU A 418 2.56 18.16 20.27
CA LEU A 418 2.16 19.48 20.78
C LEU A 418 3.33 20.48 20.71
N LEU A 419 3.12 21.59 19.99
CA LEU A 419 4.08 22.70 19.86
C LEU A 419 4.01 23.67 21.07
N PRO A 420 5.04 24.51 21.29
CA PRO A 420 5.09 25.43 22.43
C PRO A 420 4.01 26.53 22.46
N ASP A 421 3.38 26.85 21.32
CA ASP A 421 2.22 27.74 21.21
C ASP A 421 0.88 27.06 21.54
N GLY A 422 0.89 25.73 21.76
CA GLY A 422 -0.31 24.92 21.98
C GLY A 422 -0.91 24.33 20.70
N LYS A 423 -0.31 24.54 19.52
CA LYS A 423 -0.78 23.94 18.27
C LYS A 423 -0.35 22.48 18.14
N ILE A 424 -1.14 21.68 17.42
CA ILE A 424 -0.82 20.29 17.14
C ILE A 424 -0.10 20.19 15.78
N PHE A 425 1.18 19.84 15.80
CA PHE A 425 1.90 19.39 14.62
C PHE A 425 1.51 17.95 14.28
N LEU A 426 1.06 17.72 13.04
CA LEU A 426 0.81 16.39 12.50
C LEU A 426 2.09 15.87 11.83
N ILE A 427 2.66 14.80 12.38
CA ILE A 427 3.86 14.16 11.85
C ILE A 427 3.52 13.51 10.50
N PRO A 428 4.27 13.78 9.41
CA PRO A 428 4.05 13.18 8.10
C PRO A 428 4.12 11.65 8.15
N GLN A 429 3.21 10.97 7.44
CA GLN A 429 3.12 9.50 7.48
C GLN A 429 4.42 8.82 6.98
N GLU A 430 5.07 9.42 5.98
CA GLU A 430 6.36 8.97 5.45
C GLU A 430 7.44 8.84 6.54
N TRP A 431 7.41 9.70 7.57
CA TRP A 431 8.41 9.71 8.64
C TRP A 431 8.29 8.46 9.52
N PHE A 432 7.10 7.87 9.64
CA PHE A 432 6.91 6.60 10.34
C PHE A 432 7.59 5.47 9.57
N GLY A 433 7.30 5.32 8.26
CA GLY A 433 7.96 4.31 7.43
C GLY A 433 9.49 4.46 7.38
N ARG A 434 9.96 5.72 7.29
CA ARG A 434 11.37 6.06 7.06
C ARG A 434 12.26 6.02 8.31
N PHE A 435 11.76 6.50 9.45
CA PHE A 435 12.58 6.69 10.65
C PHE A 435 12.30 5.70 11.79
N HIS A 436 11.18 4.97 11.76
CA HIS A 436 10.79 4.06 12.85
C HIS A 436 11.88 3.06 13.22
N ASP A 437 12.45 2.34 12.25
CA ASP A 437 13.41 1.27 12.51
C ASP A 437 14.77 1.79 13.00
N ALA A 438 15.23 2.90 12.43
CA ALA A 438 16.40 3.61 12.93
C ALA A 438 16.22 4.08 14.38
N LEU A 439 15.06 4.67 14.70
CA LEU A 439 14.74 5.06 16.07
C LEU A 439 14.63 3.85 17.00
N ALA A 440 14.02 2.75 16.57
CA ALA A 440 13.89 1.52 17.35
C ALA A 440 15.25 0.90 17.70
N LEU A 441 16.18 0.91 16.76
CA LEU A 441 17.53 0.35 16.90
C LEU A 441 18.53 1.30 17.59
N SER A 442 18.26 2.61 17.60
CA SER A 442 19.15 3.62 18.18
C SER A 442 19.20 3.63 19.71
N ARG A 443 20.40 3.90 20.26
CA ARG A 443 20.61 4.15 21.69
C ARG A 443 20.41 5.63 22.04
N ARG A 444 19.98 5.88 23.28
CA ARG A 444 19.81 7.22 23.86
C ARG A 444 20.92 7.47 24.89
N GLU A 445 21.86 8.34 24.56
CA GLU A 445 22.89 8.84 25.47
C GLU A 445 22.87 10.38 25.45
N GLY A 446 22.73 11.01 26.62
CA GLY A 446 22.82 12.48 26.74
C GLY A 446 21.82 13.31 25.92
N GLY A 447 20.76 12.70 25.38
CA GLY A 447 19.82 13.36 24.47
C GLY A 447 20.18 13.27 22.98
N LYS A 448 21.31 12.63 22.63
CA LYS A 448 21.66 12.25 21.26
C LYS A 448 20.99 10.93 20.87
N VAL A 449 20.77 10.75 19.56
CA VAL A 449 20.40 9.47 18.94
C VAL A 449 21.65 8.90 18.29
N ARG A 450 22.08 7.72 18.75
CA ARG A 450 23.27 7.03 18.25
C ARG A 450 22.89 5.73 17.55
N LEU A 451 23.39 5.56 16.33
CA LEU A 451 23.37 4.30 15.59
C LEU A 451 24.80 3.75 15.47
N HIS A 452 24.96 2.44 15.50
CA HIS A 452 26.27 1.82 15.32
C HIS A 452 26.73 1.93 13.86
N ARG A 453 28.03 1.96 13.56
CA ARG A 453 28.54 2.02 12.17
C ARG A 453 28.02 0.89 11.27
N PHE A 454 27.75 -0.29 11.84
CA PHE A 454 27.14 -1.41 11.13
C PHE A 454 25.71 -1.12 10.61
N GLN A 455 25.01 -0.16 11.20
CA GLN A 455 23.63 0.19 10.88
C GLN A 455 23.52 1.25 9.77
N PHE A 456 24.61 1.49 9.02
CA PHE A 456 24.63 2.43 7.89
C PHE A 456 23.54 2.22 6.82
N PRO A 457 22.99 1.02 6.54
CA PRO A 457 21.90 0.89 5.57
C PRO A 457 20.62 1.63 6.02
N LEU A 458 20.38 1.74 7.33
CA LEU A 458 19.31 2.58 7.87
C LEU A 458 19.56 4.06 7.57
N LEU A 459 20.82 4.50 7.64
CA LEU A 459 21.19 5.89 7.35
C LEU A 459 21.03 6.21 5.86
N GLU A 460 21.49 5.32 4.99
CA GLU A 460 21.34 5.44 3.53
C GLU A 460 19.87 5.64 3.14
N GLU A 461 18.97 4.83 3.68
CA GLU A 461 17.53 4.96 3.44
C GLU A 461 16.91 6.17 4.14
N MET A 462 17.27 6.42 5.42
CA MET A 462 16.86 7.62 6.16
C MET A 462 17.17 8.91 5.42
N PHE A 463 18.22 8.94 4.59
CA PHE A 463 18.69 10.13 3.87
C PHE A 463 18.55 10.06 2.35
N TYR A 464 18.06 8.95 1.79
CA TYR A 464 17.80 8.78 0.36
C TYR A 464 16.95 9.91 -0.25
N GLY A 465 17.53 10.72 -1.13
CA GLY A 465 16.85 11.85 -1.76
C GLY A 465 16.66 13.09 -0.87
N LEU A 466 17.34 13.16 0.28
CA LEU A 466 17.33 14.32 1.18
C LEU A 466 18.70 15.02 1.19
N PRO A 467 18.74 16.36 1.28
CA PRO A 467 20.00 17.08 1.45
C PRO A 467 20.59 16.74 2.83
N THR A 468 21.68 15.97 2.82
CA THR A 468 22.36 15.49 4.02
C THR A 468 23.86 15.70 3.86
N GLU A 469 24.49 16.44 4.75
CA GLU A 469 25.94 16.58 4.75
C GLU A 469 26.58 15.40 5.51
N SER A 470 27.03 14.37 4.79
CA SER A 470 27.76 13.25 5.39
C SER A 470 28.81 12.63 4.45
N LYS A 471 29.95 13.32 4.32
CA LYS A 471 31.14 12.80 3.63
C LYS A 471 31.67 11.48 4.22
N SER A 472 31.41 11.23 5.49
CA SER A 472 31.74 9.97 6.18
C SER A 472 30.88 8.80 5.67
N LEU A 473 29.56 8.97 5.61
CA LEU A 473 28.63 7.95 5.10
C LEU A 473 28.88 7.67 3.60
N GLU A 474 28.99 8.73 2.79
CA GLU A 474 29.34 8.61 1.36
C GLU A 474 30.67 7.89 1.16
N GLY A 475 31.70 8.25 1.94
CA GLY A 475 33.00 7.61 1.89
C GLY A 475 32.98 6.14 2.32
N LEU A 476 32.20 5.78 3.35
CA LEU A 476 32.02 4.41 3.80
C LEU A 476 31.35 3.55 2.71
N VAL A 477 30.23 4.03 2.17
CA VAL A 477 29.49 3.35 1.09
C VAL A 477 30.38 3.20 -0.15
N GLY A 478 31.11 4.24 -0.53
CA GLY A 478 32.07 4.20 -1.63
C GLY A 478 33.15 3.11 -1.45
N ARG A 479 33.77 3.01 -0.28
CA ARG A 479 34.81 1.99 0.00
C ARG A 479 34.26 0.55 0.04
N LEU A 480 32.99 0.37 0.41
CA LEU A 480 32.33 -0.94 0.39
C LEU A 480 31.85 -1.35 -1.01
N MET A 481 31.48 -0.39 -1.87
CA MET A 481 31.02 -0.65 -3.24
C MET A 481 32.19 -0.78 -4.24
N ASP A 482 33.20 0.08 -4.15
CA ASP A 482 34.34 0.15 -5.08
C ASP A 482 35.61 -0.48 -4.48
N SER A 483 35.57 -1.81 -4.31
CA SER A 483 36.72 -2.60 -3.85
C SER A 483 37.70 -2.92 -4.99
N GLY A 484 38.13 -1.88 -5.72
CA GLY A 484 39.09 -1.96 -6.83
C GLY A 484 40.52 -2.40 -6.47
N ALA A 485 40.78 -2.71 -5.19
CA ALA A 485 42.09 -3.10 -4.68
C ALA A 485 42.74 -4.27 -5.46
N GLU A 486 44.04 -4.15 -5.71
CA GLU A 486 44.88 -5.25 -6.19
C GLU A 486 45.18 -6.19 -5.02
N ILE A 487 44.72 -7.44 -5.12
CA ILE A 487 44.93 -8.44 -4.06
C ILE A 487 46.36 -8.99 -4.15
N GLN A 488 47.21 -8.53 -3.24
CA GLN A 488 48.59 -9.00 -3.10
C GLN A 488 48.64 -10.31 -2.29
N SER A 489 48.22 -11.42 -2.91
CA SER A 489 48.31 -12.78 -2.31
C SER A 489 49.06 -13.75 -3.21
N SER A 490 49.73 -14.76 -2.63
CA SER A 490 50.39 -15.86 -3.36
C SER A 490 49.42 -16.71 -4.17
N THR A 491 48.12 -16.56 -3.92
CA THR A 491 47.02 -17.27 -4.56
C THR A 491 46.34 -16.50 -5.69
N ALA A 492 46.65 -15.22 -5.90
CA ALA A 492 45.87 -14.32 -6.75
C ALA A 492 45.68 -14.86 -8.18
N ASP A 493 46.75 -15.41 -8.79
CA ASP A 493 46.74 -15.99 -10.14
C ASP A 493 45.94 -17.30 -10.27
N ILE A 494 45.58 -17.93 -9.14
CA ILE A 494 44.87 -19.22 -9.08
C ILE A 494 43.36 -19.00 -8.81
N LEU A 495 42.98 -17.82 -8.30
CA LEU A 495 41.59 -17.49 -7.97
C LEU A 495 40.73 -17.33 -9.23
N ARG A 496 39.54 -17.95 -9.21
CA ARG A 496 38.51 -17.70 -10.24
C ARG A 496 37.97 -16.26 -10.11
N PRO A 497 37.42 -15.65 -11.19
CA PRO A 497 36.92 -14.27 -11.15
C PRO A 497 35.92 -13.99 -10.02
N TYR A 498 35.00 -14.92 -9.73
CA TYR A 498 34.08 -14.77 -8.61
C TYR A 498 34.82 -14.87 -7.25
N GLN A 499 35.80 -15.76 -7.12
CA GLN A 499 36.57 -15.90 -5.87
C GLN A 499 37.36 -14.62 -5.59
N LEU A 500 38.00 -14.04 -6.60
CA LEU A 500 38.70 -12.74 -6.49
C LEU A 500 37.75 -11.62 -6.04
N ALA A 501 36.54 -11.54 -6.62
CA ALA A 501 35.52 -10.59 -6.17
C ALA A 501 35.06 -10.84 -4.72
N GLY A 502 35.02 -12.10 -4.29
CA GLY A 502 34.72 -12.46 -2.90
C GLY A 502 35.84 -12.06 -1.93
N VAL A 503 37.11 -12.24 -2.31
CA VAL A 503 38.26 -11.77 -1.54
C VAL A 503 38.24 -10.25 -1.41
N ARG A 504 38.03 -9.51 -2.50
CA ARG A 504 37.90 -8.04 -2.49
C ARG A 504 36.80 -7.55 -1.54
N TRP A 505 35.63 -8.19 -1.55
CA TRP A 505 34.54 -7.89 -0.63
C TRP A 505 34.91 -8.17 0.85
N LEU A 506 35.57 -9.30 1.12
CA LEU A 506 36.05 -9.62 2.48
C LEU A 506 37.09 -8.61 2.98
N VAL A 507 38.00 -8.15 2.12
CA VAL A 507 39.02 -7.14 2.42
C VAL A 507 38.40 -5.77 2.68
N ALA A 508 37.41 -5.36 1.89
CA ALA A 508 36.68 -4.11 2.11
C ALA A 508 35.95 -4.08 3.47
N LEU A 509 35.30 -5.19 3.85
CA LEU A 509 34.72 -5.34 5.20
C LEU A 509 35.81 -5.36 6.28
N ALA A 510 36.95 -6.03 6.04
CA ALA A 510 38.05 -6.10 6.98
C ALA A 510 38.59 -4.71 7.35
N GLY A 511 38.83 -3.86 6.34
CA GLY A 511 39.34 -2.49 6.50
C GLY A 511 38.49 -1.63 7.43
N GLU A 512 37.16 -1.73 7.33
CA GLU A 512 36.21 -0.97 8.16
C GLU A 512 35.97 -1.56 9.56
N GLY A 513 36.58 -2.70 9.90
CA GLY A 513 36.30 -3.42 11.15
C GLY A 513 34.97 -4.21 11.11
N PHE A 514 34.40 -4.42 9.93
CA PHE A 514 33.10 -5.06 9.76
C PHE A 514 33.23 -6.59 9.70
N GLY A 515 32.19 -7.28 10.16
CA GLY A 515 32.08 -8.73 10.09
C GLY A 515 31.41 -9.21 8.79
N GLY A 516 31.92 -10.30 8.21
CA GLY A 516 31.48 -10.84 6.92
C GLY A 516 30.91 -12.26 6.99
N PHE A 517 29.78 -12.47 6.31
CA PHE A 517 29.12 -13.76 6.15
C PHE A 517 29.33 -14.28 4.72
N LEU A 518 30.22 -15.27 4.54
CA LEU A 518 30.43 -15.92 3.24
C LEU A 518 29.52 -17.17 3.13
N ALA A 519 28.38 -16.97 2.49
CA ALA A 519 27.29 -17.93 2.33
C ALA A 519 27.26 -18.63 0.95
N ASP A 520 28.39 -18.66 0.24
CA ASP A 520 28.53 -19.38 -1.04
C ASP A 520 28.14 -20.86 -0.94
N ASP A 521 27.65 -21.44 -2.04
CA ASP A 521 27.36 -22.86 -2.14
C ASP A 521 28.55 -23.77 -1.81
N MET A 522 28.25 -25.01 -1.40
CA MET A 522 29.23 -26.00 -1.04
C MET A 522 30.06 -26.47 -2.24
N GLY A 523 31.37 -26.17 -2.22
CA GLY A 523 32.32 -26.53 -3.27
C GLY A 523 32.93 -25.34 -4.02
N LEU A 524 32.45 -24.11 -3.80
CA LEU A 524 32.95 -22.88 -4.45
C LEU A 524 34.27 -22.32 -3.84
N GLY A 525 34.97 -23.10 -3.02
CA GLY A 525 36.28 -22.72 -2.46
C GLY A 525 36.24 -21.59 -1.43
N LYS A 526 35.29 -21.62 -0.48
CA LYS A 526 35.23 -20.64 0.64
C LYS A 526 36.53 -20.57 1.44
N THR A 527 37.12 -21.72 1.76
CA THR A 527 38.40 -21.81 2.49
C THR A 527 39.52 -21.11 1.75
N LEU A 528 39.67 -21.36 0.44
CA LEU A 528 40.65 -20.66 -0.40
C LEU A 528 40.44 -19.14 -0.39
N GLN A 529 39.20 -18.63 -0.52
CA GLN A 529 38.92 -17.18 -0.45
C GLN A 529 39.38 -16.57 0.89
N VAL A 530 39.13 -17.25 2.02
CA VAL A 530 39.54 -16.77 3.35
C VAL A 530 41.06 -16.81 3.51
N LEU A 531 41.72 -17.87 3.04
CA LEU A 531 43.18 -17.97 3.07
C LEU A 531 43.84 -16.88 2.21
N SER A 532 43.32 -16.61 1.01
CA SER A 532 43.79 -15.53 0.13
C SER A 532 43.65 -14.15 0.77
N MET A 533 42.58 -13.92 1.52
CA MET A 533 42.38 -12.68 2.28
C MET A 533 43.38 -12.57 3.44
N LEU A 534 43.59 -13.64 4.22
CA LEU A 534 44.56 -13.63 5.32
C LEU A 534 46.00 -13.43 4.83
N ASP A 535 46.37 -14.05 3.71
CA ASP A 535 47.67 -13.90 3.07
C ASP A 535 47.88 -12.47 2.55
N HIS A 536 46.86 -11.88 1.92
CA HIS A 536 46.91 -10.48 1.50
C HIS A 536 47.08 -9.51 2.68
N LEU A 537 46.32 -9.70 3.76
CA LEU A 537 46.39 -8.84 4.94
C LEU A 537 47.72 -9.03 5.70
N HIS A 538 48.28 -10.24 5.77
CA HIS A 538 49.62 -10.47 6.34
C HIS A 538 50.72 -9.68 5.59
N ASN A 539 50.55 -9.46 4.29
CA ASN A 539 51.47 -8.65 3.48
C ASN A 539 51.25 -7.13 3.63
N GLU A 540 50.15 -6.67 4.27
CA GLU A 540 49.88 -5.23 4.44
C GLU A 540 50.64 -4.61 5.63
N PRO A 541 51.28 -3.43 5.45
CA PRO A 541 51.99 -2.75 6.54
C PRO A 541 51.06 -2.36 7.70
N GLY A 542 51.26 -2.99 8.86
CA GLY A 542 50.52 -2.68 10.09
C GLY A 542 49.43 -3.68 10.46
N PHE A 543 49.23 -4.75 9.69
CA PHE A 543 48.42 -5.88 10.12
C PHE A 543 49.27 -6.84 10.96
N SER A 544 49.01 -6.92 12.27
CA SER A 544 49.73 -7.79 13.19
C SER A 544 48.80 -8.42 14.21
N GLY A 545 48.84 -9.75 14.33
CA GLY A 545 48.09 -10.51 15.32
C GLY A 545 47.39 -11.74 14.73
N SER A 546 47.20 -12.75 15.57
CA SER A 546 46.74 -14.08 15.14
C SER A 546 45.26 -14.12 14.76
N SER A 547 44.94 -14.98 13.79
CA SER A 547 43.57 -15.26 13.33
C SER A 547 43.11 -16.64 13.81
N LEU A 548 42.03 -16.69 14.58
CA LEU A 548 41.47 -17.93 15.12
C LEU A 548 40.40 -18.50 14.18
N VAL A 549 40.65 -19.68 13.62
CA VAL A 549 39.67 -20.43 12.82
C VAL A 549 39.07 -21.54 13.68
N VAL A 550 37.74 -21.51 13.86
CA VAL A 550 36.98 -22.46 14.66
C VAL A 550 36.12 -23.31 13.73
N MET A 551 36.29 -24.63 13.78
CA MET A 551 35.65 -25.54 12.82
C MET A 551 35.23 -26.89 13.44
N PRO A 552 34.44 -27.72 12.73
CA PRO A 552 34.25 -29.12 13.10
C PRO A 552 35.56 -29.91 13.04
N VAL A 553 35.80 -30.79 14.03
CA VAL A 553 37.02 -31.62 14.18
C VAL A 553 37.45 -32.31 12.86
N SER A 554 36.45 -32.74 12.10
CA SER A 554 36.50 -33.45 10.84
C SER A 554 37.11 -32.69 9.66
N ILE A 555 37.07 -31.35 9.63
CA ILE A 555 37.63 -30.56 8.52
C ILE A 555 38.96 -29.89 8.86
N LEU A 556 39.44 -30.06 10.10
CA LEU A 556 40.68 -29.48 10.57
C LEU A 556 41.88 -29.84 9.69
N HIS A 557 42.03 -31.12 9.34
CA HIS A 557 43.15 -31.55 8.50
C HIS A 557 43.02 -31.06 7.04
N ASN A 558 41.81 -30.75 6.58
CA ASN A 558 41.62 -30.11 5.28
C ASN A 558 42.18 -28.67 5.31
N TRP A 559 41.85 -27.89 6.34
CA TRP A 559 42.44 -26.57 6.57
C TRP A 559 43.97 -26.60 6.68
N GLU A 560 44.55 -27.53 7.44
CA GLU A 560 46.02 -27.68 7.50
C GLU A 560 46.65 -27.91 6.12
N ASN A 561 46.00 -28.72 5.27
CA ASN A 561 46.52 -29.08 3.95
C ASN A 561 46.31 -27.95 2.93
N GLU A 562 45.22 -27.20 3.01
CA GLU A 562 44.98 -26.01 2.19
C GLU A 562 45.98 -24.88 2.52
N ILE A 563 46.26 -24.62 3.81
CA ILE A 563 47.28 -23.63 4.22
C ILE A 563 48.65 -24.02 3.65
N ARG A 564 49.11 -25.26 3.89
CA ARG A 564 50.40 -25.76 3.36
C ARG A 564 50.50 -25.70 1.84
N LYS A 565 49.38 -25.79 1.11
CA LYS A 565 49.34 -25.86 -0.35
C LYS A 565 49.26 -24.47 -1.00
N PHE A 566 48.42 -23.59 -0.47
CA PHE A 566 48.04 -22.33 -1.13
C PHE A 566 48.73 -21.11 -0.52
N THR A 567 48.98 -21.11 0.79
CA THR A 567 49.55 -19.97 1.53
C THR A 567 50.74 -20.44 2.40
N PRO A 568 51.82 -20.95 1.80
CA PRO A 568 52.96 -21.52 2.55
C PRO A 568 53.76 -20.48 3.34
N GLY A 569 53.53 -19.18 3.13
CA GLY A 569 54.10 -18.10 3.94
C GLY A 569 53.44 -17.93 5.31
N LEU A 570 52.17 -18.32 5.46
CA LEU A 570 51.43 -18.18 6.72
C LEU A 570 51.83 -19.27 7.72
N SER A 571 52.27 -18.85 8.91
CA SER A 571 52.50 -19.76 10.02
C SER A 571 51.19 -20.20 10.66
N PHE A 572 51.07 -21.47 11.07
CA PHE A 572 49.86 -21.94 11.73
C PHE A 572 50.11 -22.93 12.86
N TYR A 573 49.21 -22.90 13.85
CA TYR A 573 49.23 -23.78 15.02
C TYR A 573 47.92 -24.55 15.17
N ARG A 574 48.00 -25.83 15.53
CA ARG A 574 46.82 -26.68 15.82
C ARG A 574 46.56 -26.78 17.31
N MET A 575 45.52 -26.11 17.78
CA MET A 575 45.06 -26.15 19.17
C MET A 575 44.03 -27.28 19.39
N THR A 576 44.46 -28.54 19.28
CA THR A 576 43.62 -29.72 19.57
C THR A 576 44.39 -30.87 20.20
N GLY A 577 43.75 -31.63 21.08
CA GLY A 577 44.33 -32.79 21.78
C GLY A 577 44.47 -32.55 23.28
N PRO A 578 45.15 -33.45 24.03
CA PRO A 578 45.46 -33.26 25.45
C PRO A 578 46.67 -32.33 25.66
N ASP A 579 47.66 -32.35 24.75
CA ASP A 579 48.89 -31.57 24.82
C ASP A 579 48.69 -30.10 24.41
N ARG A 580 47.70 -29.43 25.00
CA ARG A 580 47.43 -28.00 24.75
C ARG A 580 48.36 -27.16 25.60
N VAL A 581 49.05 -26.20 24.97
CA VAL A 581 50.00 -25.31 25.66
C VAL A 581 49.30 -24.58 26.79
N SER A 582 49.91 -24.55 27.96
CA SER A 582 49.33 -24.00 29.18
C SER A 582 49.22 -22.48 29.18
N ASP A 583 50.16 -21.82 28.50
CA ASP A 583 50.26 -20.36 28.31
C ASP A 583 49.59 -19.91 27.00
N PRO A 584 48.56 -19.05 27.03
CA PRO A 584 47.94 -18.49 25.83
C PRO A 584 48.85 -17.57 25.01
N GLY A 585 49.88 -16.96 25.62
CA GLY A 585 50.72 -15.94 24.99
C GLY A 585 51.47 -16.42 23.75
N PHE A 586 51.89 -17.70 23.75
CA PHE A 586 52.54 -18.38 22.62
C PHE A 586 51.68 -18.45 21.35
N LEU A 587 50.36 -18.30 21.46
CA LEU A 587 49.48 -18.30 20.29
C LEU A 587 49.68 -17.05 19.41
N ASN A 588 50.19 -15.95 19.98
CA ASN A 588 50.47 -14.71 19.25
C ASN A 588 51.65 -14.82 18.27
N ASP A 589 52.50 -15.85 18.41
CA ASP A 589 53.66 -16.10 17.53
C ASP A 589 53.25 -16.74 16.18
N TYR A 590 51.95 -17.04 15.98
CA TYR A 590 51.40 -17.67 14.77
C TYR A 590 50.35 -16.80 14.09
N ASP A 591 50.35 -16.80 12.76
CA ASP A 591 49.36 -16.06 11.95
C ASP A 591 47.96 -16.70 12.04
N VAL A 592 47.89 -18.03 12.02
CA VAL A 592 46.62 -18.79 11.98
C VAL A 592 46.55 -19.86 13.08
N ILE A 593 45.52 -19.80 13.91
CA ILE A 593 45.26 -20.78 14.97
C ILE A 593 44.06 -21.63 14.56
N LEU A 594 44.28 -22.93 14.38
CA LEU A 594 43.24 -23.90 14.03
C LEU A 594 42.69 -24.56 15.30
N SER A 595 41.40 -24.38 15.56
CA SER A 595 40.71 -24.91 16.74
C SER A 595 39.34 -25.50 16.39
N THR A 596 38.69 -26.09 17.39
CA THR A 596 37.36 -26.70 17.23
C THR A 596 36.37 -26.15 18.25
N TYR A 597 35.08 -26.11 17.89
CA TYR A 597 34.01 -25.58 18.74
C TYR A 597 34.03 -26.14 20.18
N GLY A 598 34.33 -27.45 20.33
CA GLY A 598 34.43 -28.09 21.65
C GLY A 598 35.63 -27.61 22.47
N VAL A 599 36.79 -27.39 21.84
CA VAL A 599 37.98 -26.85 22.52
C VAL A 599 37.76 -25.39 22.91
N VAL A 600 37.28 -24.55 21.98
CA VAL A 600 36.99 -23.13 22.26
C VAL A 600 36.01 -22.97 23.40
N ARG A 601 34.96 -23.82 23.45
CA ARG A 601 33.97 -23.80 24.53
C ARG A 601 34.58 -24.16 25.89
N ASN A 602 35.38 -25.23 25.94
CA ASN A 602 35.96 -25.74 27.19
C ASN A 602 37.07 -24.82 27.73
N ASP A 603 37.86 -24.20 26.85
CA ASP A 603 39.04 -23.40 27.22
C ASP A 603 38.77 -21.87 27.15
N ILE A 604 37.50 -21.44 27.02
CA ILE A 604 37.13 -20.03 26.77
C ILE A 604 37.69 -19.05 27.80
N GLY A 605 37.81 -19.45 29.07
CA GLY A 605 38.34 -18.59 30.13
C GLY A 605 39.80 -18.18 29.94
N LYS A 606 40.56 -18.88 29.08
CA LYS A 606 41.89 -18.45 28.63
C LYS A 606 41.84 -17.66 27.32
N LEU A 607 40.96 -18.06 26.40
CA LEU A 607 40.89 -17.49 25.06
C LEU A 607 40.26 -16.09 25.03
N GLU A 608 39.45 -15.72 26.02
CA GLU A 608 38.91 -14.37 26.14
C GLU A 608 39.91 -13.32 26.66
N GLU A 609 41.08 -13.74 27.15
CA GLU A 609 42.18 -12.83 27.54
C GLU A 609 42.96 -12.34 26.32
N LEU A 610 43.02 -13.16 25.26
CA LEU A 610 43.70 -12.84 23.99
C LEU A 610 42.89 -11.90 23.10
N TRP A 611 43.58 -11.22 22.19
CA TRP A 611 43.00 -10.37 21.16
C TRP A 611 43.35 -10.90 19.77
N PHE A 612 42.36 -11.37 19.01
CA PHE A 612 42.57 -11.91 17.67
C PHE A 612 42.34 -10.85 16.59
N SER A 613 43.08 -10.92 15.48
CA SER A 613 42.79 -10.09 14.31
C SER A 613 41.45 -10.51 13.69
N PHE A 614 41.29 -11.81 13.44
CA PHE A 614 40.03 -12.42 13.01
C PHE A 614 39.59 -13.55 13.95
N VAL A 615 38.28 -13.69 14.14
CA VAL A 615 37.66 -14.97 14.53
C VAL A 615 36.77 -15.45 13.38
N ILE A 616 37.14 -16.57 12.77
CA ILE A 616 36.48 -17.17 11.61
C ILE A 616 35.77 -18.45 12.07
N LEU A 617 34.47 -18.55 11.83
CA LEU A 617 33.66 -19.73 12.15
C LEU A 617 33.31 -20.48 10.87
N ASP A 618 33.89 -21.66 10.67
CA ASP A 618 33.56 -22.54 9.55
C ASP A 618 32.48 -23.55 9.93
N GLU A 619 31.58 -23.87 8.99
CA GLU A 619 30.33 -24.61 9.23
C GLU A 619 29.55 -24.04 10.45
N SER A 620 29.26 -22.73 10.40
CA SER A 620 28.70 -21.91 11.49
C SER A 620 27.34 -22.34 12.04
N GLN A 621 26.65 -23.34 11.45
CA GLN A 621 25.43 -23.91 12.02
C GLN A 621 25.63 -24.46 13.45
N ALA A 622 26.88 -24.69 13.88
CA ALA A 622 27.24 -24.98 15.27
C ALA A 622 26.88 -23.86 16.28
N VAL A 623 26.71 -22.60 15.84
CA VAL A 623 26.35 -21.44 16.69
C VAL A 623 24.94 -20.87 16.39
N LYS A 624 24.11 -21.60 15.64
CA LYS A 624 22.75 -21.15 15.28
C LYS A 624 21.84 -20.87 16.48
N ASN A 625 21.97 -21.66 17.56
CA ASN A 625 21.21 -21.45 18.79
C ASN A 625 21.96 -20.50 19.74
N PRO A 626 21.46 -19.27 20.00
CA PRO A 626 22.12 -18.31 20.87
C PRO A 626 22.13 -18.71 22.36
N ASP A 627 21.28 -19.66 22.77
CA ASP A 627 21.29 -20.22 24.12
C ASP A 627 22.29 -21.35 24.32
N SER A 628 22.90 -21.85 23.25
CA SER A 628 23.94 -22.86 23.35
C SER A 628 25.19 -22.32 24.04
N GLU A 629 25.78 -23.14 24.92
CA GLU A 629 27.05 -22.85 25.56
C GLU A 629 28.15 -22.52 24.53
N THR A 630 28.16 -23.22 23.39
CA THR A 630 29.04 -22.94 22.25
C THR A 630 28.88 -21.51 21.74
N ALA A 631 27.67 -21.08 21.38
CA ALA A 631 27.44 -19.72 20.86
C ALA A 631 27.82 -18.65 21.90
N ARG A 632 27.51 -18.87 23.18
CA ARG A 632 27.88 -17.97 24.29
C ARG A 632 29.41 -17.88 24.46
N SER A 633 30.12 -19.00 24.37
CA SER A 633 31.59 -19.02 24.45
C SER A 633 32.23 -18.29 23.26
N VAL A 634 31.80 -18.56 22.03
CA VAL A 634 32.39 -17.94 20.83
C VAL A 634 32.17 -16.42 20.82
N LYS A 635 31.04 -15.92 21.33
CA LYS A 635 30.76 -14.47 21.46
C LYS A 635 31.68 -13.73 22.44
N ARG A 636 32.26 -14.42 23.43
CA ARG A 636 33.22 -13.85 24.42
C ARG A 636 34.62 -13.58 23.84
N LEU A 637 34.95 -14.18 22.69
CA LEU A 637 36.25 -13.97 22.03
C LEU A 637 36.40 -12.52 21.55
N LYS A 638 37.49 -11.87 21.94
CA LYS A 638 37.82 -10.51 21.49
C LYS A 638 38.49 -10.56 20.13
N SER A 639 37.99 -9.78 19.18
CA SER A 639 38.61 -9.65 17.86
C SER A 639 38.31 -8.31 17.20
N ARG A 640 39.19 -7.89 16.29
CA ARG A 640 38.95 -6.73 15.43
C ARG A 640 37.87 -7.02 14.38
N ASN A 641 37.95 -8.19 13.74
CA ASN A 641 37.00 -8.62 12.71
C ASN A 641 36.48 -10.04 12.99
N ARG A 642 35.28 -10.34 12.48
CA ARG A 642 34.60 -11.62 12.68
C ARG A 642 34.04 -12.15 11.37
N MET A 643 34.15 -13.44 11.12
CA MET A 643 33.68 -14.05 9.88
C MET A 643 32.95 -15.36 10.13
N VAL A 644 31.99 -15.63 9.26
CA VAL A 644 31.10 -16.80 9.30
C VAL A 644 31.06 -17.41 7.91
N LEU A 645 31.36 -18.71 7.84
CA LEU A 645 31.32 -19.51 6.62
C LEU A 645 30.30 -20.63 6.82
N THR A 646 29.33 -20.72 5.92
CA THR A 646 28.44 -21.89 5.81
C THR A 646 27.87 -21.98 4.40
N GLY A 647 27.48 -23.17 3.94
CA GLY A 647 26.72 -23.30 2.69
C GLY A 647 25.23 -22.98 2.86
N THR A 648 24.75 -22.88 4.10
CA THR A 648 23.32 -22.91 4.44
C THR A 648 23.05 -21.88 5.54
N PRO A 649 22.96 -20.57 5.20
CA PRO A 649 22.95 -19.48 6.19
C PRO A 649 21.74 -19.48 7.12
N VAL A 650 20.60 -19.97 6.63
CA VAL A 650 19.34 -20.12 7.38
C VAL A 650 18.86 -21.55 7.19
N GLU A 651 18.77 -22.32 8.27
CA GLU A 651 18.28 -23.70 8.22
C GLU A 651 16.84 -23.84 8.75
N ASN A 652 16.51 -23.21 9.88
CA ASN A 652 15.26 -23.50 10.61
C ASN A 652 14.48 -22.26 11.04
N SER A 653 15.13 -21.12 11.30
CA SER A 653 14.43 -19.90 11.74
C SER A 653 15.19 -18.60 11.41
N ILE A 654 14.48 -17.47 11.40
CA ILE A 654 15.10 -16.13 11.33
C ILE A 654 15.93 -15.83 12.60
N THR A 655 15.64 -16.50 13.71
CA THR A 655 16.47 -16.42 14.94
C THR A 655 17.87 -17.04 14.72
N ASP A 656 18.01 -18.03 13.84
CA ASP A 656 19.31 -18.61 13.46
C ASP A 656 20.20 -17.56 12.78
N LEU A 657 19.60 -16.69 11.95
CA LEU A 657 20.27 -15.56 11.30
C LEU A 657 20.66 -14.51 12.34
N TRP A 658 19.76 -14.14 13.26
CA TRP A 658 20.07 -13.19 14.33
C TRP A 658 21.26 -13.64 15.18
N SER A 659 21.34 -14.93 15.56
CA SER A 659 22.46 -15.45 16.36
C SER A 659 23.82 -15.24 15.67
N GLN A 660 23.87 -15.47 14.36
CA GLN A 660 25.07 -15.31 13.52
C GLN A 660 25.40 -13.84 13.25
N MET A 661 24.40 -13.01 12.92
CA MET A 661 24.60 -11.57 12.70
C MET A 661 25.03 -10.84 13.98
N ASP A 662 24.52 -11.22 15.14
CA ASP A 662 24.93 -10.67 16.44
C ASP A 662 26.33 -11.17 16.87
N PHE A 663 26.79 -12.34 16.37
CA PHE A 663 28.21 -12.69 16.47
C PHE A 663 29.05 -11.80 15.56
N LEU A 664 28.70 -11.66 14.27
CA LEU A 664 29.47 -10.91 13.27
C LEU A 664 29.59 -9.42 13.60
N ASN A 665 28.45 -8.76 13.77
CA ASN A 665 28.29 -7.32 13.92
C ASN A 665 27.38 -7.03 15.12
N PRO A 666 27.90 -7.11 16.36
CA PRO A 666 27.11 -7.01 17.58
C PRO A 666 26.22 -5.75 17.60
N GLY A 667 24.93 -5.93 17.88
CA GLY A 667 23.97 -4.83 17.92
C GLY A 667 23.38 -4.38 16.58
N LEU A 668 23.85 -4.88 15.41
CA LEU A 668 23.28 -4.56 14.09
C LEU A 668 21.75 -4.69 14.08
N LEU A 669 21.24 -5.83 14.55
CA LEU A 669 19.81 -6.18 14.65
C LEU A 669 19.21 -5.91 16.04
N GLY A 670 19.89 -5.14 16.88
CA GLY A 670 19.47 -4.83 18.25
C GLY A 670 19.37 -6.05 19.18
N SER A 671 18.64 -5.89 20.29
CA SER A 671 18.50 -6.96 21.31
C SER A 671 17.57 -8.09 20.83
N ARG A 672 17.81 -9.31 21.34
CA ARG A 672 17.00 -10.50 21.02
C ARG A 672 15.50 -10.32 21.28
N GLU A 673 15.15 -9.65 22.37
CA GLU A 673 13.75 -9.40 22.76
C GLU A 673 13.05 -8.45 21.79
N MET A 674 13.73 -7.36 21.42
CA MET A 674 13.25 -6.43 20.41
C MET A 674 13.14 -7.12 19.06
N PHE A 675 14.19 -7.84 18.63
CA PHE A 675 14.21 -8.55 17.35
C PHE A 675 13.07 -9.59 17.25
N ASN A 676 12.86 -10.38 18.30
CA ASN A 676 11.78 -11.36 18.32
C ASN A 676 10.40 -10.70 18.26
N ARG A 677 10.19 -9.57 18.93
CA ARG A 677 8.91 -8.85 18.95
C ARG A 677 8.63 -8.10 17.64
N GLN A 678 9.63 -7.42 17.09
CA GLN A 678 9.48 -6.53 15.94
C GLN A 678 9.56 -7.29 14.61
N TYR A 679 10.43 -8.30 14.54
CA TYR A 679 10.79 -8.99 13.30
C TYR A 679 10.42 -10.48 13.30
N ALA A 680 10.99 -11.30 14.19
CA ALA A 680 10.83 -12.75 14.08
C ALA A 680 9.38 -13.23 14.24
N ALA A 681 8.70 -12.86 15.33
CA ALA A 681 7.33 -13.33 15.57
C ALA A 681 6.28 -12.83 14.55
N PRO A 682 6.37 -11.60 13.99
CA PRO A 682 5.53 -11.18 12.87
C PRO A 682 5.80 -11.94 11.56
N ILE A 683 7.06 -12.24 11.24
CA ILE A 683 7.42 -12.94 10.00
C ILE A 683 7.13 -14.44 10.10
N ASP A 684 7.47 -15.10 11.21
CA ASP A 684 7.18 -16.52 11.43
C ASP A 684 5.67 -16.83 11.42
N ARG A 685 4.82 -15.80 11.65
CA ARG A 685 3.35 -15.88 11.53
C ARG A 685 2.82 -15.52 10.14
N GLY A 686 3.68 -15.13 9.19
CA GLY A 686 3.30 -14.73 7.83
C GLY A 686 2.45 -13.45 7.75
N ILE A 687 2.60 -12.52 8.70
CA ILE A 687 1.73 -11.34 8.80
C ILE A 687 2.23 -10.17 7.93
N ASP A 688 3.53 -10.08 7.66
CA ASP A 688 4.16 -8.84 7.17
C ASP A 688 5.36 -9.10 6.22
N PRO A 689 5.16 -9.07 4.89
CA PRO A 689 6.25 -9.17 3.91
C PRO A 689 7.22 -7.98 3.94
N ALA A 690 6.79 -6.79 4.37
CA ALA A 690 7.65 -5.61 4.38
C ALA A 690 8.81 -5.77 5.37
N LYS A 691 8.55 -6.39 6.52
CA LYS A 691 9.58 -6.73 7.52
C LYS A 691 10.60 -7.74 7.03
N THR A 692 10.23 -8.69 6.18
CA THR A 692 11.17 -9.62 5.55
C THR A 692 12.14 -8.88 4.64
N ASN A 693 11.63 -7.99 3.77
CA ASN A 693 12.44 -7.13 2.92
C ASN A 693 13.34 -6.19 3.75
N ARG A 694 12.85 -5.70 4.89
CA ARG A 694 13.57 -4.83 5.82
C ARG A 694 14.83 -5.50 6.38
N ILE A 695 14.71 -6.70 6.94
CA ILE A 695 15.87 -7.46 7.45
C ILE A 695 16.83 -7.75 6.30
N ARG A 696 16.31 -8.15 5.14
CA ARG A 696 17.12 -8.43 3.95
C ARG A 696 17.96 -7.21 3.53
N HIS A 697 17.40 -6.01 3.56
CA HIS A 697 18.13 -4.77 3.30
C HIS A 697 19.25 -4.54 4.33
N LEU A 698 18.95 -4.69 5.63
CA LEU A 698 19.92 -4.52 6.73
C LEU A 698 21.12 -5.48 6.66
N VAL A 699 20.88 -6.76 6.34
CA VAL A 699 21.97 -7.77 6.35
C VAL A 699 22.71 -7.87 5.02
N ARG A 700 22.14 -7.41 3.91
CA ARG A 700 22.69 -7.57 2.55
C ARG A 700 24.15 -7.14 2.39
N PRO A 701 24.65 -6.00 2.94
CA PRO A 701 26.04 -5.62 2.77
C PRO A 701 27.03 -6.60 3.41
N PHE A 702 26.57 -7.34 4.43
CA PHE A 702 27.36 -8.25 5.25
C PHE A 702 27.23 -9.72 4.83
N ILE A 703 26.37 -10.05 3.85
CA ILE A 703 26.17 -11.42 3.37
C ILE A 703 26.46 -11.53 1.87
N LEU A 704 27.50 -12.30 1.52
CA LEU A 704 27.80 -12.70 0.15
C LEU A 704 27.36 -14.14 -0.08
N ARG A 705 26.33 -14.35 -0.92
CA ARG A 705 25.84 -15.67 -1.33
C ARG A 705 25.81 -15.80 -2.85
N ARG A 706 26.45 -16.84 -3.37
CA ARG A 706 26.49 -17.19 -4.80
C ARG A 706 26.20 -18.67 -4.99
N THR A 707 25.40 -19.00 -6.00
CA THR A 707 25.06 -20.40 -6.32
C THR A 707 26.00 -20.97 -7.38
N LYS A 708 26.11 -22.31 -7.46
CA LYS A 708 26.98 -22.98 -8.44
C LYS A 708 26.65 -22.59 -9.88
N GLU A 709 25.37 -22.53 -10.22
CA GLU A 709 24.86 -22.25 -11.57
C GLU A 709 25.23 -20.83 -12.02
N ALA A 710 25.32 -19.89 -11.07
CA ALA A 710 25.62 -18.49 -11.36
C ALA A 710 27.12 -18.21 -11.56
N VAL A 711 28.02 -19.02 -11.01
CA VAL A 711 29.47 -18.70 -10.97
C VAL A 711 30.42 -19.81 -11.41
N ALA A 712 29.93 -21.03 -11.64
CA ALA A 712 30.71 -22.16 -12.13
C ALA A 712 29.91 -22.99 -13.17
N PRO A 713 29.48 -22.37 -14.29
CA PRO A 713 28.74 -23.07 -15.36
C PRO A 713 29.54 -24.19 -16.03
N GLU A 714 30.85 -24.24 -15.84
CA GLU A 714 31.73 -25.33 -16.28
C GLU A 714 31.64 -26.61 -15.42
N LEU A 715 30.89 -26.62 -14.31
CA LEU A 715 30.65 -27.84 -13.54
C LEU A 715 29.78 -28.83 -14.34
N PRO A 716 30.09 -30.15 -14.30
CA PRO A 716 29.23 -31.16 -14.90
C PRO A 716 27.81 -31.15 -14.33
N LEU A 717 26.83 -31.65 -15.10
CA LEU A 717 25.44 -31.70 -14.65
C LEU A 717 25.28 -32.54 -13.38
N LEU A 718 24.48 -32.03 -12.44
CA LEU A 718 23.99 -32.76 -11.27
C LEU A 718 22.53 -33.16 -11.51
N THR A 719 22.28 -34.46 -11.60
CA THR A 719 20.93 -35.02 -11.70
C THR A 719 20.51 -35.57 -10.34
N VAL A 720 19.37 -35.14 -9.80
CA VAL A 720 18.81 -35.68 -8.54
C VAL A 720 17.47 -36.35 -8.85
N GLU A 721 17.39 -37.66 -8.66
CA GLU A 721 16.19 -38.46 -8.94
C GLU A 721 15.68 -39.16 -7.68
N THR A 722 14.36 -39.13 -7.48
CA THR A 722 13.69 -39.94 -6.46
C THR A 722 13.35 -41.30 -7.03
N ARG A 723 13.87 -42.36 -6.43
CA ARG A 723 13.59 -43.76 -6.75
C ARG A 723 12.59 -44.30 -5.72
N TYR A 724 11.36 -44.49 -6.17
CA TYR A 724 10.31 -45.11 -5.39
C TYR A 724 10.49 -46.64 -5.41
N CYS A 725 10.48 -47.25 -4.23
CA CYS A 725 10.63 -48.69 -4.04
C CYS A 725 9.37 -49.25 -3.40
N ASP A 726 8.71 -50.19 -4.07
CA ASP A 726 7.55 -50.86 -3.48
C ASP A 726 8.01 -51.84 -2.38
N PRO A 727 7.42 -51.79 -1.18
CA PRO A 727 7.72 -52.74 -0.12
C PRO A 727 7.25 -54.15 -0.50
N THR A 728 7.92 -55.18 0.03
CA THR A 728 7.43 -56.57 -0.10
C THR A 728 6.10 -56.73 0.63
N GLU A 729 5.30 -57.75 0.27
CA GLU A 729 4.04 -58.05 0.98
C GLU A 729 4.30 -58.29 2.49
N GLU A 730 5.38 -58.99 2.82
CA GLU A 730 5.81 -59.22 4.21
C GLU A 730 6.21 -57.92 4.93
N GLN A 731 7.00 -57.04 4.30
CA GLN A 731 7.37 -55.74 4.86
C GLN A 731 6.14 -54.84 5.07
N SER A 732 5.19 -54.88 4.12
CA SER A 732 3.94 -54.11 4.17
C SER A 732 3.07 -54.55 5.34
N ALA A 733 2.94 -55.86 5.57
CA ALA A 733 2.18 -56.42 6.69
C ALA A 733 2.77 -56.01 8.05
N VAL A 734 4.09 -56.09 8.21
CA VAL A 734 4.80 -55.64 9.43
C VAL A 734 4.59 -54.13 9.64
N TYR A 735 4.72 -53.33 8.58
CA TYR A 735 4.56 -51.87 8.66
C TYR A 735 3.15 -51.44 9.06
N GLU A 736 2.10 -51.96 8.40
CA GLU A 736 0.71 -51.59 8.71
C GLU A 736 0.23 -52.13 10.07
N THR A 737 0.71 -53.30 10.49
CA THR A 737 0.49 -53.80 11.86
C THR A 737 1.06 -52.82 12.88
N ARG A 738 2.34 -52.45 12.75
CA ARG A 738 2.99 -51.54 13.71
C ARG A 738 2.37 -50.14 13.71
N LYS A 739 2.04 -49.61 12.53
CA LYS A 739 1.32 -48.34 12.36
C LYS A 739 -0.05 -48.35 13.03
N SER A 740 -0.78 -49.47 12.96
CA SER A 740 -2.08 -49.64 13.62
C SER A 740 -1.95 -49.70 15.15
N GLU A 741 -0.94 -50.40 15.67
CA GLU A 741 -0.63 -50.41 17.12
C GLU A 741 -0.34 -48.98 17.63
N ILE A 742 0.51 -48.25 16.93
CA ILE A 742 0.86 -46.85 17.24
C ILE A 742 -0.39 -45.95 17.22
N ARG A 743 -1.23 -46.09 16.19
CA ARG A 743 -2.49 -45.34 16.07
C ARG A 743 -3.39 -45.57 17.28
N ASN A 744 -3.63 -46.83 17.64
CA ASN A 744 -4.52 -47.18 18.75
C ASN A 744 -3.98 -46.64 20.09
N TYR A 745 -2.67 -46.80 20.34
CA TYR A 745 -2.02 -46.24 21.53
C TYR A 745 -2.20 -44.72 21.65
N LEU A 746 -2.08 -43.99 20.54
CA LEU A 746 -2.27 -42.53 20.51
C LEU A 746 -3.74 -42.10 20.65
N MET A 747 -4.70 -42.96 20.29
CA MET A 747 -6.13 -42.68 20.47
C MET A 747 -6.61 -42.98 21.91
N ASP A 748 -6.03 -43.97 22.59
CA ASP A 748 -6.32 -44.28 24.00
C ASP A 748 -5.74 -43.22 24.96
N GLN A 749 -4.61 -42.62 24.62
CA GLN A 749 -4.09 -41.42 25.28
C GLN A 749 -4.96 -40.20 24.93
N LYS A 750 -5.97 -39.90 25.77
CA LYS A 750 -6.83 -38.71 25.63
C LYS A 750 -5.99 -37.45 25.31
N ALA A 751 -6.28 -36.84 24.17
CA ALA A 751 -5.64 -35.61 23.68
C ALA A 751 -5.85 -34.44 24.68
N GLY A 752 -4.93 -34.33 25.65
CA GLY A 752 -5.22 -33.57 26.86
C GLY A 752 -4.04 -33.26 27.77
N ASP A 753 -2.80 -33.32 27.27
CA ASP A 753 -1.80 -32.28 27.60
C ASP A 753 -0.63 -32.27 26.60
N GLY A 754 -0.07 -31.09 26.34
CA GLY A 754 1.02 -30.87 25.38
C GLY A 754 2.42 -31.25 25.90
N THR A 755 2.49 -32.18 26.86
CA THR A 755 3.68 -32.48 27.66
C THR A 755 4.82 -33.09 26.84
N THR A 756 6.06 -32.83 27.30
CA THR A 756 7.30 -33.30 26.68
C THR A 756 7.38 -34.82 26.57
N GLU A 757 6.76 -35.56 27.49
CA GLU A 757 6.75 -37.03 27.49
C GLU A 757 5.99 -37.60 26.27
N ASN A 758 4.79 -37.09 25.98
CA ASN A 758 4.03 -37.52 24.79
C ASN A 758 4.77 -37.21 23.48
N ARG A 759 5.50 -36.10 23.42
CA ARG A 759 6.36 -35.75 22.26
C ARG A 759 7.50 -36.76 22.07
N MET A 760 8.17 -37.18 23.15
CA MET A 760 9.23 -38.19 23.10
C MET A 760 8.71 -39.54 22.59
N VAL A 761 7.53 -39.96 23.07
CA VAL A 761 6.89 -41.22 22.64
C VAL A 761 6.56 -41.18 21.14
N ILE A 762 5.95 -40.11 20.64
CA ILE A 762 5.61 -39.96 19.21
C ILE A 762 6.88 -39.97 18.34
N LEU A 763 7.94 -39.26 18.74
CA LEU A 763 9.22 -39.26 18.01
C LEU A 763 9.86 -40.66 17.96
N SER A 764 9.70 -41.47 19.01
CA SER A 764 10.18 -42.86 19.01
C SER A 764 9.44 -43.73 17.99
N TYR A 765 8.11 -43.59 17.89
CA TYR A 765 7.28 -44.32 16.92
C TYR A 765 7.56 -43.90 15.47
N LEU A 766 7.74 -42.61 15.21
CA LEU A 766 8.16 -42.13 13.88
C LEU A 766 9.54 -42.68 13.48
N LEU A 767 10.45 -42.86 14.43
CA LEU A 767 11.74 -43.48 14.19
C LEU A 767 11.61 -44.98 13.91
N GLU A 768 10.76 -45.71 14.63
CA GLU A 768 10.49 -47.13 14.37
C GLU A 768 9.90 -47.36 12.97
N LEU A 769 8.89 -46.58 12.57
CA LEU A 769 8.30 -46.68 11.24
C LEU A 769 9.37 -46.44 10.15
N ARG A 770 10.26 -45.44 10.33
CA ARG A 770 11.37 -45.17 9.39
C ARG A 770 12.39 -46.31 9.34
N LEU A 771 12.65 -47.02 10.44
CA LEU A 771 13.50 -48.22 10.40
C LEU A 771 12.83 -49.35 9.59
N ILE A 772 11.55 -49.62 9.83
CA ILE A 772 10.78 -50.66 9.11
C ILE A 772 10.66 -50.33 7.62
N SER A 773 10.50 -49.05 7.25
CA SER A 773 10.48 -48.60 5.85
C SER A 773 11.79 -48.88 5.11
N ASN A 774 12.92 -48.89 5.82
CA ASN A 774 14.23 -49.20 5.24
C ASN A 774 14.47 -50.71 5.14
N HIS A 775 14.36 -51.43 6.26
CA HIS A 775 14.31 -52.90 6.29
C HIS A 775 13.79 -53.37 7.66
N PRO A 776 12.81 -54.29 7.75
CA PRO A 776 12.28 -54.74 9.04
C PRO A 776 13.33 -55.31 10.03
N VAL A 777 14.42 -55.94 9.54
CA VAL A 777 15.55 -56.44 10.36
C VAL A 777 16.15 -55.37 11.27
N LEU A 778 16.12 -54.10 10.86
CA LEU A 778 16.65 -52.98 11.66
C LEU A 778 15.86 -52.74 12.96
N LYS A 779 14.63 -53.26 13.06
CA LYS A 779 13.78 -53.19 14.24
C LYS A 779 13.53 -54.57 14.87
N ASP A 780 13.41 -55.61 14.05
CA ASP A 780 13.17 -57.00 14.46
C ASP A 780 14.25 -57.94 13.88
N PRO A 781 15.29 -58.28 14.65
CA PRO A 781 16.37 -59.18 14.20
C PRO A 781 15.93 -60.60 13.84
N ASP A 782 14.72 -61.03 14.22
CA ASP A 782 14.19 -62.35 13.88
C ASP A 782 13.43 -62.39 12.54
N TYR A 783 13.23 -61.23 11.91
CA TYR A 783 12.72 -61.14 10.54
C TYR A 783 13.64 -61.87 9.54
N ARG A 784 13.05 -62.59 8.58
CA ARG A 784 13.76 -63.38 7.56
C ARG A 784 13.37 -63.08 6.11
N GLY A 785 12.39 -62.19 5.90
CA GLY A 785 12.00 -61.72 4.57
C GLY A 785 13.00 -60.73 3.96
N SER A 786 12.81 -60.40 2.69
CA SER A 786 13.55 -59.30 2.03
C SER A 786 12.79 -57.96 2.14
N SER A 787 13.47 -56.87 1.81
CA SER A 787 12.87 -55.55 1.68
C SER A 787 13.05 -55.05 0.25
N GLY A 788 11.96 -54.65 -0.40
CA GLY A 788 11.98 -54.21 -1.80
C GLY A 788 12.89 -52.99 -2.04
N LYS A 789 13.11 -52.18 -1.00
CA LYS A 789 14.10 -51.10 -1.03
C LYS A 789 15.53 -51.62 -1.12
N THR A 790 15.88 -52.58 -0.25
CA THR A 790 17.21 -53.21 -0.22
C THR A 790 17.49 -53.98 -1.52
N ASP A 791 16.50 -54.73 -2.01
CA ASP A 791 16.61 -55.50 -3.25
C ASP A 791 16.88 -54.58 -4.46
N HIS A 792 16.19 -53.43 -4.54
CA HIS A 792 16.40 -52.41 -5.57
C HIS A 792 17.78 -51.74 -5.46
N ILE A 793 18.21 -51.37 -4.24
CA ILE A 793 19.55 -50.79 -3.99
C ILE A 793 20.65 -51.75 -4.46
N LEU A 794 20.59 -53.02 -4.08
CA LEU A 794 21.61 -54.01 -4.43
C LEU A 794 21.66 -54.28 -5.95
N SER A 795 20.50 -54.33 -6.61
CA SER A 795 20.44 -54.44 -8.08
C SER A 795 21.13 -53.25 -8.76
N MET A 796 20.84 -52.02 -8.34
CA MET A 796 21.46 -50.81 -8.91
C MET A 796 22.96 -50.72 -8.61
N VAL A 797 23.40 -51.13 -7.42
CA VAL A 797 24.84 -51.20 -7.11
C VAL A 797 25.53 -52.20 -8.03
N ALA A 798 24.98 -53.40 -8.22
CA ALA A 798 25.59 -54.40 -9.11
C ALA A 798 25.71 -53.91 -10.57
N GLU A 799 24.67 -53.24 -11.09
CA GLU A 799 24.64 -52.64 -12.43
C GLU A 799 25.74 -51.56 -12.59
N ILE A 800 25.70 -50.52 -11.75
CA ILE A 800 26.62 -49.36 -11.84
C ILE A 800 28.08 -49.76 -11.57
N VAL A 801 28.33 -50.73 -10.68
CA VAL A 801 29.67 -51.27 -10.45
C VAL A 801 30.17 -52.10 -11.64
N SER A 802 29.29 -52.80 -12.36
CA SER A 802 29.68 -53.54 -13.57
C SER A 802 30.10 -52.62 -14.73
N GLU A 803 29.57 -51.40 -14.77
CA GLU A 803 29.94 -50.34 -15.71
C GLU A 803 31.25 -49.62 -15.32
N GLY A 804 31.81 -49.89 -14.14
CA GLY A 804 33.06 -49.31 -13.65
C GLY A 804 32.92 -47.95 -12.96
N HIS A 805 31.70 -47.58 -12.54
CA HIS A 805 31.41 -46.35 -11.82
C HIS A 805 31.61 -46.49 -10.30
N LYS A 806 31.73 -45.35 -9.60
CA LYS A 806 32.01 -45.28 -8.15
C LYS A 806 30.84 -44.64 -7.38
N ILE A 807 30.42 -45.32 -6.31
CA ILE A 807 29.18 -45.03 -5.58
C ILE A 807 29.47 -44.60 -4.13
N LEU A 808 28.92 -43.45 -3.73
CA LEU A 808 28.80 -43.07 -2.32
C LEU A 808 27.41 -43.45 -1.80
N ILE A 809 27.32 -44.23 -0.72
CA ILE A 809 26.05 -44.65 -0.12
C ILE A 809 25.90 -43.98 1.25
N PHE A 810 24.87 -43.16 1.40
CA PHE A 810 24.57 -42.37 2.59
C PHE A 810 23.32 -42.88 3.32
N SER A 811 23.42 -43.07 4.63
CA SER A 811 22.29 -43.37 5.53
C SER A 811 22.44 -42.65 6.86
N GLN A 812 21.33 -42.29 7.52
CA GLN A 812 21.35 -41.75 8.88
C GLN A 812 21.56 -42.83 9.94
N PHE A 813 21.28 -44.10 9.62
CA PHE A 813 21.30 -45.24 10.53
C PHE A 813 22.54 -46.09 10.25
N VAL A 814 23.49 -46.14 11.19
CA VAL A 814 24.72 -46.95 11.04
C VAL A 814 24.37 -48.44 10.82
N MET A 815 23.40 -48.96 11.57
CA MET A 815 22.84 -50.32 11.37
C MET A 815 22.34 -50.60 9.94
N HIS A 816 21.88 -49.60 9.19
CA HIS A 816 21.45 -49.77 7.80
C HIS A 816 22.67 -49.88 6.86
N LEU A 817 23.73 -49.11 7.13
CA LEU A 817 25.01 -49.26 6.42
C LEU A 817 25.65 -50.62 6.73
N ASP A 818 25.62 -51.07 7.98
CA ASP A 818 26.18 -52.36 8.38
C ASP A 818 25.43 -53.51 7.69
N LEU A 819 24.10 -53.42 7.58
CA LEU A 819 23.25 -54.36 6.86
C LEU A 819 23.57 -54.41 5.36
N ILE A 820 23.66 -53.24 4.69
CA ILE A 820 24.06 -53.15 3.28
C ILE A 820 25.50 -53.67 3.09
N GLY A 821 26.41 -53.37 4.01
CA GLY A 821 27.77 -53.91 4.03
C GLY A 821 27.79 -55.44 4.00
N GLY A 822 27.01 -56.10 4.86
CA GLY A 822 26.88 -57.56 4.87
C GLY A 822 26.36 -58.15 3.54
N PHE A 823 25.43 -57.47 2.86
CA PHE A 823 24.99 -57.87 1.52
C PHE A 823 26.09 -57.67 0.45
N LEU A 824 26.87 -56.60 0.53
CA LEU A 824 28.01 -56.35 -0.37
C LEU A 824 29.14 -57.38 -0.16
N GLU A 825 29.41 -57.79 1.08
CA GLU A 825 30.33 -58.91 1.38
C GLU A 825 29.83 -60.22 0.74
N GLY A 826 28.54 -60.54 0.89
CA GLY A 826 27.92 -61.70 0.24
C GLY A 826 27.99 -61.66 -1.29
N ALA A 827 27.89 -60.47 -1.88
CA ALA A 827 28.05 -60.24 -3.32
C ALA A 827 29.53 -60.13 -3.78
N SER A 828 30.50 -60.25 -2.86
CA SER A 828 31.94 -60.06 -3.12
C SER A 828 32.32 -58.69 -3.72
N ILE A 829 31.56 -57.63 -3.42
CA ILE A 829 31.82 -56.26 -3.86
C ILE A 829 32.72 -55.55 -2.83
N PRO A 830 33.93 -55.08 -3.19
CA PRO A 830 34.79 -54.36 -2.25
C PRO A 830 34.20 -52.99 -1.88
N PHE A 831 34.19 -52.68 -0.58
CA PHE A 831 33.78 -51.36 -0.08
C PHE A 831 34.69 -50.86 1.04
N VAL A 832 34.53 -49.59 1.38
CA VAL A 832 35.00 -48.99 2.63
C VAL A 832 33.82 -48.35 3.37
N SER A 833 33.90 -48.24 4.70
CA SER A 833 32.88 -47.61 5.53
C SER A 833 33.44 -46.44 6.35
N LEU A 834 32.59 -45.46 6.66
CA LEU A 834 32.91 -44.32 7.53
C LEU A 834 31.74 -43.92 8.44
N THR A 835 31.97 -44.07 9.73
CA THR A 835 31.03 -43.82 10.82
C THR A 835 31.44 -42.62 11.68
N GLY A 836 30.54 -42.19 12.58
CA GLY A 836 30.84 -41.14 13.55
C GLY A 836 31.89 -41.53 14.61
N SER A 837 32.07 -42.84 14.83
CA SER A 837 32.99 -43.43 15.82
C SER A 837 34.44 -43.54 15.35
N ASP A 838 34.70 -43.40 14.04
CA ASP A 838 36.04 -43.60 13.48
C ASP A 838 37.03 -42.51 13.89
N ARG A 839 38.21 -42.95 14.35
CA ARG A 839 39.34 -42.06 14.69
C ARG A 839 39.79 -41.27 13.45
N PRO A 840 40.28 -40.02 13.61
CA PRO A 840 40.68 -39.16 12.48
C PRO A 840 41.67 -39.82 11.49
N GLU A 841 42.62 -40.61 11.99
CA GLU A 841 43.58 -41.36 11.16
C GLU A 841 42.93 -42.46 10.32
N ALA A 842 41.99 -43.20 10.89
CA ALA A 842 41.24 -44.25 10.19
C ALA A 842 40.35 -43.65 9.10
N ARG A 843 39.67 -42.54 9.43
CA ARG A 843 38.89 -41.74 8.48
C ARG A 843 39.73 -41.29 7.28
N ARG A 844 40.93 -40.74 7.52
CA ARG A 844 41.84 -40.33 6.45
C ARG A 844 42.23 -41.53 5.56
N LYS A 845 42.63 -42.65 6.16
CA LYS A 845 42.99 -43.86 5.41
C LYS A 845 41.83 -44.37 4.55
N ALA A 846 40.59 -44.34 5.03
CA ALA A 846 39.42 -44.73 4.24
C ALA A 846 39.20 -43.83 3.01
N ILE A 847 39.31 -42.50 3.19
CA ILE A 847 39.13 -41.51 2.11
C ILE A 847 40.27 -41.61 1.08
N ASP A 848 41.52 -41.65 1.54
CA ASP A 848 42.69 -41.77 0.67
C ASP A 848 42.61 -43.08 -0.14
N ARG A 849 42.20 -44.18 0.49
CA ARG A 849 42.00 -45.48 -0.19
C ARG A 849 40.87 -45.42 -1.23
N PHE A 850 39.71 -44.86 -0.92
CA PHE A 850 38.60 -44.75 -1.89
C PHE A 850 38.96 -43.86 -3.09
N ASN A 851 39.64 -42.75 -2.87
CA ASN A 851 40.02 -41.83 -3.94
C ASN A 851 41.16 -42.39 -4.83
N GLN A 852 42.11 -43.16 -4.26
CA GLN A 852 43.29 -43.64 -4.98
C GLN A 852 43.15 -45.06 -5.57
N ASP A 853 42.38 -45.95 -4.94
CA ASP A 853 42.25 -47.36 -5.34
C ASP A 853 41.07 -47.55 -6.31
N PRO A 854 41.29 -47.93 -7.58
CA PRO A 854 40.20 -48.22 -8.51
C PRO A 854 39.40 -49.48 -8.15
N ALA A 855 39.98 -50.40 -7.37
CA ALA A 855 39.33 -51.68 -7.03
C ALA A 855 38.26 -51.57 -5.94
N ILE A 856 38.01 -50.37 -5.40
CA ILE A 856 36.99 -50.10 -4.39
C ILE A 856 35.88 -49.24 -4.99
N PRO A 857 34.81 -49.87 -5.53
CA PRO A 857 33.71 -49.15 -6.15
C PRO A 857 32.78 -48.44 -5.16
N VAL A 858 32.64 -48.92 -3.92
CA VAL A 858 31.58 -48.45 -2.99
C VAL A 858 32.16 -47.84 -1.71
N PHE A 859 31.58 -46.71 -1.27
CA PHE A 859 31.86 -46.08 0.03
C PHE A 859 30.57 -45.90 0.84
N LEU A 860 30.44 -46.63 1.95
CA LEU A 860 29.36 -46.50 2.92
C LEU A 860 29.66 -45.36 3.91
N ILE A 861 28.81 -44.34 4.00
CA ILE A 861 29.06 -43.15 4.83
C ILE A 861 27.82 -42.77 5.63
N SER A 862 27.92 -42.72 6.96
CA SER A 862 26.81 -42.21 7.77
C SER A 862 26.59 -40.71 7.52
N LEU A 863 25.34 -40.26 7.34
CA LEU A 863 24.99 -38.86 7.02
C LEU A 863 25.64 -37.86 8.00
N LYS A 864 25.74 -38.20 9.29
CA LYS A 864 26.43 -37.36 10.29
C LYS A 864 27.96 -37.32 10.13
N ALA A 865 28.60 -38.41 9.72
CA ALA A 865 30.05 -38.43 9.48
C ALA A 865 30.42 -37.83 8.11
N GLY A 866 29.55 -38.02 7.11
CA GLY A 866 29.66 -37.45 5.78
C GLY A 866 29.27 -35.98 5.70
N GLY A 867 28.47 -35.47 6.64
CA GLY A 867 28.01 -34.07 6.70
C GLY A 867 29.11 -33.03 6.93
N VAL A 868 30.38 -33.40 7.08
CA VAL A 868 31.48 -32.47 7.43
C VAL A 868 32.62 -32.55 6.44
N GLY A 869 32.99 -31.42 5.81
CA GLY A 869 33.79 -31.25 4.58
C GLY A 869 34.83 -32.31 4.20
N LEU A 870 34.38 -33.43 3.62
CA LEU A 870 35.22 -34.43 2.94
C LEU A 870 35.33 -34.11 1.44
N ASN A 871 36.43 -34.50 0.81
CA ASN A 871 36.61 -34.40 -0.65
C ASN A 871 36.52 -35.79 -1.30
N LEU A 872 35.47 -36.03 -2.09
CA LEU A 872 35.10 -37.34 -2.63
C LEU A 872 34.77 -37.26 -4.14
N THR A 873 35.53 -36.46 -4.89
CA THR A 873 35.32 -36.25 -6.34
C THR A 873 35.56 -37.50 -7.19
N ALA A 874 36.13 -38.57 -6.64
CA ALA A 874 36.32 -39.85 -7.34
C ALA A 874 35.00 -40.62 -7.61
N ALA A 875 33.87 -40.19 -7.02
CA ALA A 875 32.56 -40.79 -7.22
C ALA A 875 31.70 -39.97 -8.18
N ASP A 876 30.99 -40.69 -9.06
CA ASP A 876 30.00 -40.17 -10.01
C ASP A 876 28.54 -40.48 -9.57
N TYR A 877 28.32 -41.49 -8.72
CA TYR A 877 27.00 -41.83 -8.18
C TYR A 877 26.89 -41.59 -6.68
N VAL A 878 25.73 -41.07 -6.25
CA VAL A 878 25.41 -40.80 -4.84
C VAL A 878 24.05 -41.39 -4.48
N PHE A 879 24.02 -42.35 -3.57
CA PHE A 879 22.79 -42.98 -3.09
C PHE A 879 22.45 -42.40 -1.71
N ILE A 880 21.26 -41.83 -1.55
CA ILE A 880 20.69 -41.47 -0.24
C ILE A 880 19.66 -42.55 0.09
N LEU A 881 20.02 -43.43 1.02
CA LEU A 881 19.19 -44.57 1.37
C LEU A 881 17.93 -44.17 2.12
N ASP A 882 17.96 -43.13 2.95
CA ASP A 882 16.83 -42.73 3.78
C ASP A 882 16.70 -41.20 3.87
N PRO A 883 15.48 -40.64 3.71
CA PRO A 883 15.27 -39.20 3.72
C PRO A 883 15.40 -38.63 5.13
N TRP A 884 16.10 -37.51 5.26
CA TRP A 884 16.33 -36.78 6.51
C TRP A 884 15.29 -35.67 6.71
N TRP A 885 15.18 -35.10 7.92
CA TRP A 885 14.23 -34.00 8.18
C TRP A 885 14.70 -32.62 7.67
N ASN A 886 16.00 -32.50 7.37
CA ASN A 886 16.63 -31.27 6.86
C ASN A 886 17.22 -31.54 5.45
N PRO A 887 16.62 -31.00 4.37
CA PRO A 887 17.12 -31.22 3.01
C PRO A 887 18.53 -30.66 2.78
N ALA A 888 18.96 -29.66 3.57
CA ALA A 888 20.29 -29.09 3.49
C ALA A 888 21.39 -30.14 3.80
N SER A 889 21.15 -31.06 4.74
CA SER A 889 22.10 -32.12 5.09
C SER A 889 22.31 -33.14 3.96
N GLU A 890 21.28 -33.38 3.14
CA GLU A 890 21.36 -34.25 1.96
C GLU A 890 22.11 -33.56 0.80
N LEU A 891 21.76 -32.29 0.51
CA LEU A 891 22.47 -31.48 -0.49
C LEU A 891 23.95 -31.31 -0.12
N GLN A 892 24.25 -31.21 1.17
CA GLN A 892 25.61 -31.18 1.72
C GLN A 892 26.37 -32.50 1.47
N ALA A 893 25.70 -33.66 1.49
CA ALA A 893 26.28 -34.96 1.18
C ALA A 893 26.51 -35.16 -0.34
N ILE A 894 25.52 -34.80 -1.17
CA ILE A 894 25.65 -34.81 -2.64
C ILE A 894 26.80 -33.90 -3.11
N SER A 895 26.92 -32.71 -2.48
CA SER A 895 27.98 -31.73 -2.73
C SER A 895 29.37 -32.15 -2.20
N ARG A 896 29.61 -33.45 -1.95
CA ARG A 896 30.94 -34.04 -1.71
C ARG A 896 31.52 -34.73 -2.94
N ALA A 897 30.66 -35.29 -3.79
CA ALA A 897 30.99 -35.75 -5.14
C ALA A 897 30.90 -34.60 -6.15
N HIS A 898 29.84 -33.78 -6.08
CA HIS A 898 29.64 -32.63 -6.97
C HIS A 898 30.39 -31.38 -6.47
N ARG A 899 31.69 -31.30 -6.79
CA ARG A 899 32.63 -30.21 -6.40
C ARG A 899 33.54 -29.79 -7.55
N ILE A 900 34.16 -28.62 -7.44
CA ILE A 900 35.22 -28.18 -8.36
C ILE A 900 36.35 -29.21 -8.36
N GLY A 901 36.70 -29.72 -9.54
CA GLY A 901 37.63 -30.85 -9.72
C GLY A 901 36.93 -32.17 -10.06
N GLN A 902 35.60 -32.20 -10.10
CA GLN A 902 34.81 -33.25 -10.75
C GLN A 902 34.80 -33.04 -12.27
N ASP A 903 35.08 -34.09 -13.04
CA ASP A 903 35.07 -34.10 -14.51
C ASP A 903 33.85 -34.84 -15.11
N LYS A 904 33.17 -35.68 -14.32
CA LYS A 904 31.98 -36.44 -14.73
C LYS A 904 30.67 -35.83 -14.22
N PRO A 905 29.55 -36.00 -14.94
CA PRO A 905 28.21 -35.75 -14.40
C PRO A 905 27.98 -36.56 -13.12
N VAL A 906 27.30 -35.96 -12.13
CA VAL A 906 26.99 -36.63 -10.86
C VAL A 906 25.51 -36.98 -10.81
N ILE A 907 25.19 -38.24 -10.53
CA ILE A 907 23.80 -38.71 -10.41
C ILE A 907 23.51 -39.08 -8.96
N ALA A 908 22.53 -38.42 -8.36
CA ALA A 908 22.10 -38.64 -7.00
C ALA A 908 20.71 -39.31 -6.95
N TYR A 909 20.63 -40.51 -6.39
CA TYR A 909 19.39 -41.25 -6.19
C TYR A 909 18.91 -41.17 -4.74
N LYS A 910 17.67 -40.72 -4.53
CA LYS A 910 16.99 -40.77 -3.22
C LYS A 910 16.03 -41.95 -3.18
N PHE A 911 16.28 -42.94 -2.32
CA PHE A 911 15.43 -44.13 -2.20
C PHE A 911 14.29 -43.89 -1.19
N ILE A 912 13.05 -44.06 -1.64
CA ILE A 912 11.83 -43.80 -0.86
C ILE A 912 10.90 -45.02 -0.95
N THR A 913 10.54 -45.60 0.19
CA THR A 913 9.58 -46.72 0.21
C THR A 913 8.15 -46.21 0.04
N THR A 914 7.40 -46.75 -0.92
CA THR A 914 6.03 -46.31 -1.23
C THR A 914 5.04 -46.64 -0.11
N GLY A 915 3.99 -45.83 0.03
CA GLY A 915 2.97 -45.99 1.08
C GLY A 915 3.47 -45.78 2.51
N SER A 916 4.72 -45.33 2.68
CA SER A 916 5.39 -45.27 3.98
C SER A 916 5.53 -43.84 4.53
N ILE A 917 6.03 -43.73 5.76
CA ILE A 917 6.34 -42.44 6.40
C ILE A 917 7.39 -41.63 5.61
N GLU A 918 8.23 -42.29 4.78
CA GLU A 918 9.26 -41.63 3.99
C GLU A 918 8.68 -40.70 2.90
N GLU A 919 7.56 -41.04 2.29
CA GLU A 919 6.85 -40.17 1.33
C GLU A 919 6.34 -38.89 2.01
N LYS A 920 5.90 -39.01 3.27
CA LYS A 920 5.47 -37.86 4.07
C LYS A 920 6.66 -37.00 4.50
N VAL A 921 7.80 -37.61 4.84
CA VAL A 921 9.07 -36.88 5.07
C VAL A 921 9.49 -36.12 3.81
N LEU A 922 9.42 -36.74 2.63
CA LEU A 922 9.71 -36.07 1.35
C LEU A 922 8.74 -34.92 1.08
N THR A 923 7.45 -35.10 1.35
CA THR A 923 6.44 -34.03 1.22
C THR A 923 6.75 -32.84 2.14
N LEU A 924 7.18 -33.11 3.38
CA LEU A 924 7.65 -32.08 4.32
C LEU A 924 8.95 -31.42 3.88
N GLN A 925 9.91 -32.16 3.30
CA GLN A 925 11.10 -31.59 2.67
C GLN A 925 10.71 -30.62 1.56
N SER A 926 9.83 -31.02 0.64
CA SER A 926 9.40 -30.17 -0.48
C SER A 926 8.68 -28.89 0.00
N ARG A 927 7.82 -29.00 1.02
CA ARG A 927 7.24 -27.83 1.71
C ARG A 927 8.37 -26.94 2.28
N LYS A 928 9.37 -27.52 2.97
CA LYS A 928 10.51 -26.78 3.56
C LYS A 928 11.49 -26.20 2.54
N GLN A 929 11.82 -26.85 1.43
CA GLN A 929 12.71 -26.29 0.40
C GLN A 929 12.06 -25.11 -0.30
N GLY A 930 10.81 -25.28 -0.73
CA GLY A 930 10.01 -24.18 -1.29
C GLY A 930 9.78 -23.03 -0.31
N LEU A 931 9.99 -23.24 1.00
CA LEU A 931 9.98 -22.23 2.07
C LEU A 931 11.38 -21.68 2.37
N ALA A 932 12.47 -22.44 2.25
CA ALA A 932 13.84 -22.02 2.56
C ALA A 932 14.53 -21.29 1.40
N ASP A 933 14.24 -21.68 0.14
CA ASP A 933 14.51 -20.84 -1.03
C ASP A 933 13.70 -19.53 -0.97
N ARG A 934 12.58 -19.59 -0.23
CA ARG A 934 11.84 -18.45 0.26
C ARG A 934 12.23 -17.95 1.67
N MET A 935 13.28 -18.41 2.36
CA MET A 935 13.92 -17.56 3.38
C MET A 935 14.87 -16.52 2.77
N ILE A 936 14.67 -16.29 1.47
CA ILE A 936 15.02 -15.09 0.72
C ILE A 936 13.74 -14.32 0.25
N ASN A 937 12.54 -14.91 0.32
CA ASN A 937 11.20 -14.39 -0.07
C ASN A 937 9.98 -15.09 0.70
N GLU A 938 9.92 -15.04 2.04
CA GLU A 938 8.96 -15.71 3.01
C GLU A 938 9.06 -17.19 3.55
N ASN A 939 9.07 -17.29 4.90
CA ASN A 939 8.55 -18.33 5.82
C ASN A 939 9.28 -19.69 6.05
N LEU A 940 9.10 -20.28 7.24
CA LEU A 940 9.61 -21.62 7.65
C LEU A 940 8.67 -22.23 8.73
N LEU A 941 8.43 -23.55 8.66
CA LEU A 941 7.46 -24.27 9.50
C LEU A 941 8.10 -24.92 10.75
N ASP A 942 7.45 -24.78 11.90
CA ASP A 942 7.77 -25.51 13.13
C ASP A 942 7.18 -26.94 13.10
N LEU A 943 7.99 -27.92 13.50
CA LEU A 943 7.63 -29.34 13.58
C LEU A 943 6.96 -29.70 14.92
N SER A 944 6.71 -28.73 15.81
CA SER A 944 6.12 -28.94 17.13
C SER A 944 4.58 -29.03 17.15
N ASP A 945 3.91 -28.78 16.02
CA ASP A 945 2.46 -28.74 15.90
C ASP A 945 1.79 -30.15 15.97
N PRO A 946 0.90 -30.40 16.95
CA PRO A 946 0.08 -31.62 17.00
C PRO A 946 -0.77 -31.88 15.75
N GLY A 947 -1.19 -30.82 15.03
CA GLY A 947 -1.95 -30.95 13.78
C GLY A 947 -1.15 -31.62 12.66
N MET A 948 0.13 -31.23 12.51
CA MET A 948 1.04 -31.86 11.55
C MET A 948 1.37 -33.31 11.94
N LEU A 949 1.43 -33.63 13.24
CA LEU A 949 1.63 -35.02 13.70
C LEU A 949 0.43 -35.92 13.38
N ALA A 950 -0.79 -35.39 13.40
CA ALA A 950 -1.97 -36.10 12.90
C ALA A 950 -1.90 -36.32 11.36
N GLU A 951 -1.57 -35.27 10.58
CA GLU A 951 -1.35 -35.38 9.12
C GLU A 951 -0.29 -36.45 8.77
N LEU A 952 0.76 -36.56 9.60
CA LEU A 952 1.81 -37.58 9.45
C LEU A 952 1.35 -39.01 9.74
N LEU A 953 0.35 -39.24 10.58
CA LEU A 953 -0.11 -40.60 10.93
C LEU A 953 -1.39 -41.04 10.19
N GLY A 954 -2.19 -40.08 9.69
CA GLY A 954 -3.39 -40.31 8.87
C GLY A 954 -4.67 -40.40 9.69
#